data_AF-A0A3D4YAC8-F1
#
_entry.id   AF-A0A3D4YAC8-F1
#
_cell.length_a   1.000
_cell.length_b   1.000
_cell.length_c   1.000
_cell.angle_alpha   90.00
_cell.angle_beta   90.00
_cell.angle_gamma   90.00
#
_symmetry.space_group_name_H-M   'P 1'
#
loop_
_entity.id
_entity.type
_entity.pdbx_description
1 polymer ?
#
loop_
_entity_poly.entity_id
_entity_poly.type
_entity_poly.pdbx_seq_one_letter_code
_entity_poly.pdbx_strand_id
1 'polypeptide(L)'
;SKDAAVRFGQLYETGAQGVDQNLLKARQYYLTATKRNGVEAVAPLERLLEGLNDSALESALADAAYHVLKQKPLALKWFKKAILHGGANVAQKLSAIAALDAEFIYSLAESYRRDSTTDEDLEQAINYYLIAAQNNHAEAKNHLEHLAAEGSINAQYVLGVEYYHRQNNFLEAAKWCMKAAERNHPQAKAYLASTKFSANVYWQMGCLYEEGKWIFKNISQAIIFYIKASELGDKNASFHLAQFYQEDHEGIPNNPENVFKYYIQALNQGHSEALAALTRLANEGNANVQYFLGATHYHRQNNFLEAAKWCMKAAEQDHVQAKSYLASTKFSASVCVQIAHLYEQGEWVYQNTAQAISFYARASDQGDKDASFYLAQFYETDHDEMLKNPEKAFKYYAQALNQGHPGALAALTRLANEGSANVQYFLGATYYHRQNNFLEATKWCMKAAEQGHEQARSYLLTARFSQEIYLRIAHRYEQGEGVRQNVDQAAIFYAKAGEVGDQNASVHLAQLYDVEHNGLPRDPEKAFKYYAQSLKQGYVEAVTSLERLAEEIGAGALLELGHLYRSPLLNNPQKALHCYQRAVEEGSQEAQRFLLPSGISANTQNSNTLFRIPLQAAVQTWSRRYQQFDPTIMRDIGAQNIEELAAISAPLVR
;
A
#
# COMPACT_ATOMS: atom_id res chain seq x y z
N SER A 1 24.68 47.99 -84.58
CA SER A 1 25.42 46.78 -85.04
C SER A 1 26.55 46.45 -84.07
N LYS A 2 27.04 45.21 -84.07
CA LYS A 2 28.32 44.82 -83.44
C LYS A 2 29.50 45.54 -84.09
N ASP A 3 29.49 45.70 -85.41
CA ASP A 3 30.59 46.33 -86.17
C ASP A 3 30.72 47.82 -85.83
N ALA A 4 29.57 48.49 -85.62
CA ALA A 4 29.55 49.88 -85.16
C ALA A 4 30.18 50.01 -83.76
N ALA A 5 29.91 49.07 -82.86
CA ALA A 5 30.48 49.08 -81.51
C ALA A 5 31.99 48.80 -81.53
N VAL A 6 32.48 47.91 -82.40
CA VAL A 6 33.93 47.70 -82.62
C VAL A 6 34.59 48.99 -83.13
N ARG A 7 34.01 49.65 -84.14
CA ARG A 7 34.53 50.90 -84.69
C ARG A 7 34.55 52.03 -83.66
N PHE A 8 33.49 52.17 -82.86
CA PHE A 8 33.48 53.14 -81.76
C PHE A 8 34.53 52.81 -80.69
N GLY A 9 34.73 51.53 -80.37
CA GLY A 9 35.81 51.08 -79.48
C GLY A 9 37.19 51.53 -79.98
N GLN A 10 37.47 51.30 -81.27
CA GLN A 10 38.74 51.68 -81.90
C GLN A 10 38.96 53.20 -81.93
N LEU A 11 37.92 53.99 -82.23
CA LEU A 11 37.98 55.45 -82.22
C LEU A 11 38.35 55.99 -80.83
N TYR A 12 37.68 55.50 -79.77
CA TYR A 12 37.98 55.92 -78.40
C TYR A 12 39.31 55.36 -77.86
N GLU A 13 39.78 54.21 -78.36
CA GLU A 13 41.09 53.64 -77.98
C GLU A 13 42.25 54.45 -78.59
N THR A 14 42.12 54.87 -79.85
CA THR A 14 43.20 55.52 -80.62
C THR A 14 43.15 57.05 -80.58
N GLY A 15 42.03 57.65 -80.20
CA GLY A 15 41.82 59.10 -80.30
C GLY A 15 41.72 59.61 -81.75
N ALA A 16 41.36 58.74 -82.69
CA ALA A 16 41.33 59.06 -84.11
C ALA A 16 40.08 59.88 -84.49
N GLN A 17 40.17 60.60 -85.62
CA GLN A 17 39.06 61.34 -86.22
C GLN A 17 38.43 62.43 -85.33
N GLY A 18 39.24 63.09 -84.50
CA GLY A 18 38.81 64.23 -83.68
C GLY A 18 38.06 63.87 -82.39
N VAL A 19 38.11 62.60 -81.98
CA VAL A 19 37.57 62.11 -80.70
C VAL A 19 38.70 62.00 -79.68
N ASP A 20 38.52 62.55 -78.48
CA ASP A 20 39.50 62.40 -77.40
C ASP A 20 39.66 60.94 -76.97
N GLN A 21 40.90 60.52 -76.73
CA GLN A 21 41.20 59.17 -76.24
C GLN A 21 40.47 58.92 -74.90
N ASN A 22 39.68 57.85 -74.84
CA ASN A 22 38.92 57.48 -73.67
C ASN A 22 38.84 55.95 -73.52
N LEU A 23 39.79 55.39 -72.77
CA LEU A 23 39.91 53.93 -72.58
C LEU A 23 38.69 53.31 -71.87
N LEU A 24 38.02 54.07 -70.99
CA LEU A 24 36.80 53.60 -70.33
C LEU A 24 35.67 53.39 -71.36
N LYS A 25 35.45 54.37 -72.24
CA LYS A 25 34.47 54.25 -73.32
C LYS A 25 34.88 53.16 -74.31
N ALA A 26 36.17 53.07 -74.66
CA ALA A 26 36.67 52.02 -75.54
C ALA A 26 36.32 50.62 -75.00
N ARG A 27 36.59 50.35 -73.72
CA ARG A 27 36.21 49.08 -73.06
C ARG A 27 34.70 48.83 -73.08
N GLN A 28 33.88 49.85 -72.80
CA GLN A 28 32.42 49.72 -72.83
C GLN A 28 31.89 49.38 -74.23
N TYR A 29 32.42 50.03 -75.28
CA TYR A 29 32.03 49.76 -76.66
C TYR A 29 32.50 48.39 -77.13
N TYR A 30 33.73 47.99 -76.80
CA TYR A 30 34.20 46.64 -77.10
C TYR A 30 33.39 45.57 -76.36
N LEU A 31 33.08 45.75 -75.07
CA LEU A 31 32.20 44.84 -74.34
C LEU A 31 30.80 44.76 -74.95
N THR A 32 30.27 45.90 -75.42
CA THR A 32 28.99 45.95 -76.13
C THR A 32 29.03 45.18 -77.45
N ALA A 33 30.15 45.24 -78.18
CA ALA A 33 30.37 44.43 -79.38
C ALA A 33 30.45 42.94 -79.04
N THR A 34 31.19 42.57 -77.99
CA THR A 34 31.29 41.19 -77.49
C THR A 34 29.93 40.61 -77.12
N LYS A 35 29.09 41.37 -76.38
CA LYS A 35 27.71 40.97 -76.04
C LYS A 35 26.78 40.80 -77.25
N ARG A 36 27.19 41.30 -78.42
CA ARG A 36 26.47 41.17 -79.71
C ARG A 36 27.14 40.17 -80.66
N ASN A 37 27.91 39.22 -80.12
CA ASN A 37 28.63 38.19 -80.88
C ASN A 37 29.68 38.76 -81.86
N GLY A 38 30.40 39.81 -81.44
CA GLY A 38 31.54 40.38 -82.15
C GLY A 38 32.86 39.82 -81.61
N VAL A 39 33.34 38.71 -82.17
CA VAL A 39 34.59 38.05 -81.75
C VAL A 39 35.82 38.96 -81.92
N GLU A 40 35.82 39.82 -82.94
CA GLU A 40 36.90 40.78 -83.23
C GLU A 40 37.13 41.80 -82.09
N ALA A 41 36.11 42.04 -81.25
CA ALA A 41 36.20 42.95 -80.11
C ALA A 41 36.92 42.33 -78.91
N VAL A 42 37.09 41.01 -78.87
CA VAL A 42 37.63 40.29 -77.71
C VAL A 42 39.09 40.63 -77.49
N ALA A 43 39.95 40.49 -78.50
CA ALA A 43 41.39 40.71 -78.33
C ALA A 43 41.75 42.16 -77.92
N PRO A 44 41.16 43.23 -78.50
CA PRO A 44 41.33 44.59 -78.00
C PRO A 44 40.83 44.76 -76.57
N LEU A 45 39.68 44.17 -76.23
CA LEU A 45 39.13 44.24 -74.88
C LEU A 45 40.01 43.53 -73.85
N GLU A 46 40.50 42.32 -74.14
CA GLU A 46 41.42 41.59 -73.27
C GLU A 46 42.68 42.40 -72.97
N ARG A 47 43.29 42.99 -74.02
CA ARG A 47 44.46 43.86 -73.88
C ARG A 47 44.19 45.07 -72.99
N LEU A 48 43.00 45.68 -73.12
CA LEU A 48 42.63 46.85 -72.33
C LEU A 48 42.24 46.50 -70.89
N LEU A 49 41.91 45.24 -70.60
CA LEU A 49 41.61 44.71 -69.27
C LEU A 49 42.84 44.11 -68.58
N GLU A 50 43.89 43.75 -69.32
CA GLU A 50 45.16 43.29 -68.74
C GLU A 50 45.80 44.41 -67.90
N GLY A 51 46.11 44.09 -66.64
CA GLY A 51 46.63 45.05 -65.66
C GLY A 51 45.56 45.96 -65.03
N LEU A 52 44.28 45.76 -65.36
CA LEU A 52 43.16 46.50 -64.79
C LEU A 52 42.41 45.65 -63.76
N ASN A 53 42.32 46.10 -62.53
CA ASN A 53 41.60 45.39 -61.47
C ASN A 53 40.10 45.77 -61.48
N ASP A 54 39.43 45.61 -62.62
CA ASP A 54 38.00 45.93 -62.81
C ASP A 54 37.15 44.66 -62.90
N SER A 55 36.80 44.13 -61.73
CA SER A 55 36.04 42.89 -61.60
C SER A 55 34.66 42.93 -62.28
N ALA A 56 34.07 44.11 -62.48
CA ALA A 56 32.78 44.27 -63.15
C ALA A 56 32.90 44.05 -64.66
N LEU A 57 33.92 44.64 -65.30
CA LEU A 57 34.19 44.43 -66.72
C LEU A 57 34.68 43.00 -66.99
N GLU A 58 35.56 42.47 -66.14
CA GLU A 58 36.04 41.09 -66.25
C GLU A 58 34.88 40.09 -66.13
N SER A 59 34.00 40.27 -65.15
CA SER A 59 32.79 39.45 -64.99
C SER A 59 31.85 39.58 -66.18
N ALA A 60 31.71 40.76 -66.78
CA ALA A 60 30.86 40.96 -67.95
C ALA A 60 31.45 40.36 -69.24
N LEU A 61 32.77 40.37 -69.38
CA LEU A 61 33.46 39.67 -70.46
C LEU A 61 33.33 38.15 -70.30
N ALA A 62 33.54 37.63 -69.09
CA ALA A 62 33.38 36.20 -68.81
C ALA A 62 31.96 35.69 -69.12
N ASP A 63 30.96 36.45 -68.72
CA ASP A 63 29.54 36.19 -68.96
C ASP A 63 29.19 36.20 -70.47
N ALA A 64 29.69 37.19 -71.22
CA ALA A 64 29.52 37.25 -72.66
C ALA A 64 30.28 36.11 -73.37
N ALA A 65 31.48 35.77 -72.91
CA ALA A 65 32.27 34.65 -73.44
C ALA A 65 31.54 33.32 -73.26
N TYR A 66 30.88 33.12 -72.12
CA TYR A 66 30.11 31.92 -71.84
C TYR A 66 28.78 31.87 -72.63
N HIS A 67 27.91 32.86 -72.47
CA HIS A 67 26.55 32.81 -73.03
C HIS A 67 26.48 33.12 -74.52
N VAL A 68 27.24 34.11 -75.00
CA VAL A 68 27.13 34.65 -76.36
C VAL A 68 28.16 34.00 -77.29
N LEU A 69 29.44 34.03 -76.91
CA LEU A 69 30.51 33.54 -77.77
C LEU A 69 30.67 32.02 -77.71
N LYS A 70 30.12 31.36 -76.68
CA LYS A 70 30.29 29.92 -76.40
C LYS A 70 31.76 29.49 -76.28
N GLN A 71 32.63 30.40 -75.83
CA GLN A 71 34.06 30.17 -75.62
C GLN A 71 34.35 29.85 -74.15
N LYS A 72 34.14 28.60 -73.75
CA LYS A 72 34.33 28.14 -72.37
C LYS A 72 35.74 28.45 -71.81
N PRO A 73 36.87 28.25 -72.52
CA PRO A 73 38.19 28.57 -71.98
C PRO A 73 38.40 30.06 -71.69
N LEU A 74 37.87 30.93 -72.56
CA LEU A 74 37.90 32.38 -72.36
C LEU A 74 37.05 32.78 -71.15
N ALA A 75 35.86 32.19 -71.03
CA ALA A 75 35.00 32.42 -69.88
C ALA A 75 35.68 31.98 -68.56
N LEU A 76 36.31 30.81 -68.52
CA LEU A 76 37.05 30.32 -67.34
C LEU A 76 38.16 31.30 -66.92
N LYS A 77 38.99 31.75 -67.87
CA LYS A 77 40.07 32.72 -67.63
C LYS A 77 39.54 33.99 -66.96
N TRP A 78 38.47 34.58 -67.51
CA TRP A 78 37.96 35.86 -67.03
C TRP A 78 37.08 35.74 -65.78
N PHE A 79 36.38 34.62 -65.57
CA PHE A 79 35.71 34.37 -64.30
C PHE A 79 36.73 34.25 -63.15
N LYS A 80 37.84 33.52 -63.35
CA LYS A 80 38.93 33.45 -62.37
C LYS A 80 39.49 34.82 -61.99
N LYS A 81 39.78 35.66 -62.99
CA LYS A 81 40.25 37.05 -62.74
C LYS A 81 39.22 37.89 -61.98
N ALA A 82 37.95 37.81 -62.40
CA ALA A 82 36.88 38.55 -61.74
C ALA A 82 36.67 38.12 -60.27
N ILE A 83 36.87 36.84 -59.95
CA ILE A 83 36.86 36.33 -58.57
C ILE A 83 38.06 36.87 -57.78
N LEU A 84 39.26 36.81 -58.35
CA LEU A 84 40.48 37.31 -57.74
C LEU A 84 40.37 38.81 -57.38
N HIS A 85 39.70 39.59 -58.22
CA HIS A 85 39.44 41.02 -57.99
C HIS A 85 38.15 41.32 -57.21
N GLY A 86 37.55 40.32 -56.54
CA GLY A 86 36.45 40.52 -55.59
C GLY A 86 35.10 40.93 -56.23
N GLY A 87 34.80 40.47 -57.44
CA GLY A 87 33.57 40.85 -58.15
C GLY A 87 32.28 40.41 -57.44
N ALA A 88 31.51 41.37 -56.93
CA ALA A 88 30.31 41.14 -56.11
C ALA A 88 29.19 40.29 -56.77
N ASN A 89 29.17 40.17 -58.10
CA ASN A 89 28.13 39.46 -58.84
C ASN A 89 28.61 38.15 -59.50
N VAL A 90 29.88 37.78 -59.32
CA VAL A 90 30.44 36.60 -59.99
C VAL A 90 29.84 35.31 -59.44
N ALA A 91 29.67 35.20 -58.13
CA ALA A 91 29.06 34.04 -57.49
C ALA A 91 27.62 33.78 -57.97
N GLN A 92 26.81 34.83 -58.11
CA GLN A 92 25.43 34.72 -58.61
C GLN A 92 25.39 34.21 -60.05
N LYS A 93 26.27 34.73 -60.92
CA LYS A 93 26.38 34.28 -62.32
C LYS A 93 26.82 32.82 -62.40
N LEU A 94 27.84 32.44 -61.63
CA LEU A 94 28.33 31.06 -61.62
C LEU A 94 27.28 30.09 -61.08
N SER A 95 26.48 30.50 -60.08
CA SER A 95 25.34 29.70 -59.61
C SER A 95 24.28 29.52 -60.70
N ALA A 96 23.95 30.56 -61.46
CA ALA A 96 23.02 30.47 -62.60
C ALA A 96 23.56 29.57 -63.71
N ILE A 97 24.88 29.61 -63.98
CA ILE A 97 25.54 28.71 -64.92
C ILE A 97 25.52 27.27 -64.40
N ALA A 98 25.77 27.05 -63.11
CA ALA A 98 25.77 25.73 -62.50
C ALA A 98 24.46 24.96 -62.71
N ALA A 99 23.33 25.65 -62.65
CA ALA A 99 22.00 25.07 -62.88
C ALA A 99 21.78 24.60 -64.33
N LEU A 100 22.55 25.12 -65.28
CA LEU A 100 22.43 24.82 -66.72
C LEU A 100 23.56 23.91 -67.23
N ASP A 101 24.75 24.03 -66.65
CA ASP A 101 26.00 23.43 -67.14
C ASP A 101 26.97 23.20 -65.96
N ALA A 102 26.66 22.18 -65.16
CA ALA A 102 27.49 21.79 -64.03
C ALA A 102 28.93 21.42 -64.44
N GLU A 103 29.13 20.92 -65.67
CA GLU A 103 30.43 20.58 -66.25
C GLU A 103 31.36 21.80 -66.36
N PHE A 104 30.81 22.97 -66.69
CA PHE A 104 31.59 24.21 -66.72
C PHE A 104 32.12 24.59 -65.33
N ILE A 105 31.28 24.42 -64.30
CA ILE A 105 31.67 24.71 -62.91
C ILE A 105 32.68 23.67 -62.40
N TYR A 106 32.53 22.41 -62.80
CA TYR A 106 33.54 21.38 -62.54
C TYR A 106 34.87 21.70 -63.21
N SER A 107 34.87 22.13 -64.47
CA SER A 107 36.07 22.60 -65.18
C SER A 107 36.72 23.81 -64.48
N LEU A 108 35.91 24.71 -63.90
CA LEU A 108 36.41 25.82 -63.08
C LEU A 108 37.08 25.29 -61.80
N ALA A 109 36.46 24.34 -61.10
CA ALA A 109 37.04 23.69 -59.92
C ALA A 109 38.37 23.00 -60.23
N GLU A 110 38.42 22.20 -61.31
CA GLU A 110 39.65 21.54 -61.79
C GLU A 110 40.75 22.55 -62.12
N SER A 111 40.37 23.68 -62.71
CA SER A 111 41.34 24.72 -63.01
C SER A 111 41.92 25.34 -61.73
N TYR A 112 41.14 25.53 -60.66
CA TYR A 112 41.67 25.97 -59.36
C TYR A 112 42.53 24.89 -58.70
N ARG A 113 42.13 23.62 -58.80
CA ARG A 113 42.91 22.49 -58.28
C ARG A 113 44.27 22.35 -58.97
N ARG A 114 44.31 22.46 -60.30
CA ARG A 114 45.54 22.33 -61.10
C ARG A 114 46.51 23.48 -60.87
N ASP A 115 45.98 24.68 -60.71
CA ASP A 115 46.77 25.90 -60.49
C ASP A 115 47.05 26.14 -59.00
N SER A 116 46.66 25.21 -58.11
CA SER A 116 46.76 25.39 -56.66
C SER A 116 48.21 25.56 -56.23
N THR A 117 48.50 26.73 -55.67
CA THR A 117 49.79 27.04 -55.03
C THR A 117 49.61 27.46 -53.57
N THR A 118 48.35 27.68 -53.17
CA THR A 118 47.93 28.10 -51.84
C THR A 118 46.75 27.25 -51.35
N ASP A 119 46.53 27.21 -50.04
CA ASP A 119 45.36 26.56 -49.44
C ASP A 119 44.04 27.25 -49.86
N GLU A 120 44.08 28.55 -50.16
CA GLU A 120 42.92 29.32 -50.65
C GLU A 120 42.44 28.85 -52.02
N ASP A 121 43.35 28.52 -52.94
CA ASP A 121 43.00 27.98 -54.26
C ASP A 121 42.32 26.62 -54.15
N LEU A 122 42.79 25.79 -53.22
CA LEU A 122 42.20 24.48 -52.94
C LEU A 122 40.81 24.63 -52.30
N GLU A 123 40.61 25.61 -51.42
CA GLU A 123 39.30 25.96 -50.86
C GLU A 123 38.31 26.38 -51.94
N GLN A 124 38.74 27.24 -52.89
CA GLN A 124 37.92 27.63 -54.03
C GLN A 124 37.56 26.41 -54.89
N ALA A 125 38.52 25.53 -55.18
CA ALA A 125 38.25 24.29 -55.91
C ALA A 125 37.18 23.43 -55.20
N ILE A 126 37.29 23.23 -53.88
CA ILE A 126 36.31 22.48 -53.08
C ILE A 126 34.91 23.12 -53.14
N ASN A 127 34.82 24.45 -53.03
CA ASN A 127 33.54 25.16 -53.13
C ASN A 127 32.90 25.00 -54.52
N TYR A 128 33.67 25.04 -55.59
CA TYR A 128 33.13 24.82 -56.94
C TYR A 128 32.80 23.36 -57.22
N TYR A 129 33.56 22.40 -56.70
CA TYR A 129 33.15 20.98 -56.73
C TYR A 129 31.81 20.79 -56.02
N LEU A 130 31.57 21.47 -54.89
CA LEU A 130 30.28 21.41 -54.19
C LEU A 130 29.15 21.95 -55.08
N ILE A 131 29.33 23.13 -55.66
CA ILE A 131 28.32 23.73 -56.54
C ILE A 131 28.02 22.81 -57.74
N ALA A 132 29.05 22.19 -58.33
CA ALA A 132 28.87 21.23 -59.42
C ALA A 132 28.14 19.96 -58.95
N ALA A 133 28.55 19.38 -57.82
CA ALA A 133 27.91 18.19 -57.22
C ALA A 133 26.43 18.44 -56.88
N GLN A 134 26.12 19.62 -56.33
CA GLN A 134 24.76 20.09 -56.07
C GLN A 134 23.92 20.16 -57.36
N ASN A 135 24.53 20.34 -58.52
CA ASN A 135 23.83 20.32 -59.80
C ASN A 135 23.97 18.96 -60.51
N ASN A 136 24.01 17.87 -59.72
CA ASN A 136 24.02 16.47 -60.16
C ASN A 136 25.27 16.03 -60.96
N HIS A 137 26.41 16.69 -60.76
CA HIS A 137 27.67 16.25 -61.38
C HIS A 137 28.33 15.12 -60.60
N ALA A 138 28.36 13.91 -61.18
CA ALA A 138 28.88 12.72 -60.51
C ALA A 138 30.38 12.80 -60.20
N GLU A 139 31.22 13.25 -61.15
CA GLU A 139 32.68 13.30 -60.93
C GLU A 139 33.07 14.31 -59.85
N ALA A 140 32.46 15.50 -59.85
CA ALA A 140 32.65 16.49 -58.79
C ALA A 140 32.33 15.92 -57.40
N LYS A 141 31.26 15.12 -57.28
CA LYS A 141 30.93 14.42 -56.02
C LYS A 141 32.01 13.40 -55.66
N ASN A 142 32.43 12.56 -56.60
CA ASN A 142 33.49 11.57 -56.35
C ASN A 142 34.81 12.23 -55.94
N HIS A 143 35.16 13.37 -56.55
CA HIS A 143 36.33 14.15 -56.19
C HIS A 143 36.23 14.75 -54.78
N LEU A 144 35.07 15.27 -54.38
CA LEU A 144 34.85 15.71 -52.99
C LEU A 144 35.00 14.57 -51.99
N GLU A 145 34.43 13.40 -52.29
CA GLU A 145 34.54 12.21 -51.44
C GLU A 145 35.98 11.74 -51.33
N HIS A 146 36.73 11.75 -52.43
CA HIS A 146 38.16 11.42 -52.45
C HIS A 146 38.97 12.41 -51.61
N LEU A 147 38.81 13.72 -51.82
CA LEU A 147 39.51 14.75 -51.06
C LEU A 147 39.18 14.68 -49.56
N ALA A 148 37.92 14.40 -49.22
CA ALA A 148 37.50 14.22 -47.83
C ALA A 148 38.13 12.95 -47.21
N ALA A 149 38.24 11.86 -47.97
CA ALA A 149 38.90 10.62 -47.57
C ALA A 149 40.42 10.79 -47.39
N GLU A 150 41.08 11.55 -48.27
CA GLU A 150 42.51 11.92 -48.17
C GLU A 150 42.81 12.85 -46.98
N GLY A 151 41.78 13.42 -46.35
CA GLY A 151 41.92 14.20 -45.12
C GLY A 151 41.84 15.71 -45.30
N SER A 152 41.31 16.22 -46.41
CA SER A 152 41.00 17.65 -46.53
C SER A 152 39.89 18.05 -45.57
N ILE A 153 40.21 18.91 -44.59
CA ILE A 153 39.29 19.35 -43.54
C ILE A 153 38.07 20.09 -44.14
N ASN A 154 38.34 20.95 -45.12
CA ASN A 154 37.31 21.74 -45.80
C ASN A 154 36.41 20.85 -46.66
N ALA A 155 36.98 19.86 -47.37
CA ALA A 155 36.19 18.90 -48.14
C ALA A 155 35.28 18.06 -47.23
N GLN A 156 35.76 17.65 -46.05
CA GLN A 156 34.95 16.95 -45.05
C GLN A 156 33.76 17.80 -44.57
N TYR A 157 33.98 19.06 -44.21
CA TYR A 157 32.89 19.95 -43.80
C TYR A 157 31.86 20.15 -44.92
N VAL A 158 32.33 20.51 -46.11
CA VAL A 158 31.50 20.80 -47.29
C VAL A 158 30.67 19.57 -47.70
N LEU A 159 31.28 18.39 -47.69
CA LEU A 159 30.59 17.13 -47.95
C LEU A 159 29.53 16.82 -46.88
N GLY A 160 29.82 17.11 -45.62
CA GLY A 160 28.87 16.96 -44.51
C GLY A 160 27.63 17.84 -44.67
N VAL A 161 27.81 19.11 -45.05
CA VAL A 161 26.69 20.04 -45.33
C VAL A 161 25.86 19.57 -46.53
N GLU A 162 26.49 19.00 -47.55
CA GLU A 162 25.79 18.48 -48.73
C GLU A 162 24.88 17.29 -48.41
N TYR A 163 25.39 16.32 -47.62
CA TYR A 163 24.60 15.16 -47.18
C TYR A 163 23.36 15.57 -46.37
N TYR A 164 23.43 16.69 -45.65
CA TYR A 164 22.31 17.23 -44.88
C TYR A 164 21.21 17.82 -45.76
N HIS A 165 21.56 18.74 -46.66
CA HIS A 165 20.55 19.54 -47.39
C HIS A 165 19.86 18.79 -48.53
N ARG A 166 20.55 17.88 -49.22
CA ARG A 166 20.01 17.27 -50.45
C ARG A 166 19.67 15.80 -50.34
N GLN A 167 20.43 15.05 -49.55
CA GLN A 167 20.27 13.59 -49.45
C GLN A 167 19.44 13.16 -48.25
N ASN A 168 19.06 14.10 -47.36
CA ASN A 168 18.46 13.82 -46.05
C ASN A 168 19.23 12.75 -45.27
N ASN A 169 20.54 12.65 -45.53
CA ASN A 169 21.41 11.64 -44.92
C ASN A 169 22.14 12.26 -43.73
N PHE A 170 21.35 12.50 -42.68
CA PHE A 170 21.79 13.20 -41.47
C PHE A 170 22.96 12.52 -40.75
N LEU A 171 23.08 11.19 -40.86
CA LEU A 171 24.17 10.44 -40.25
C LEU A 171 25.49 10.68 -40.97
N GLU A 172 25.51 10.59 -42.31
CA GLU A 172 26.73 10.87 -43.08
C GLU A 172 27.13 12.35 -42.98
N ALA A 173 26.15 13.25 -42.93
CA ALA A 173 26.38 14.65 -42.64
C ALA A 173 27.10 14.85 -41.29
N ALA A 174 26.58 14.22 -40.23
CA ALA A 174 27.16 14.29 -38.90
C ALA A 174 28.58 13.69 -38.87
N LYS A 175 28.80 12.53 -39.49
CA LYS A 175 30.12 11.89 -39.60
C LYS A 175 31.15 12.86 -40.16
N TRP A 176 30.97 13.31 -41.39
CA TRP A 176 31.93 14.18 -42.06
C TRP A 176 32.19 15.49 -41.29
N CYS A 177 31.15 16.11 -40.73
CA CYS A 177 31.31 17.28 -39.87
C CYS A 177 32.06 16.98 -38.55
N MET A 178 31.87 15.82 -37.92
CA MET A 178 32.61 15.43 -36.71
C MET A 178 34.11 15.29 -36.99
N LYS A 179 34.47 14.65 -38.10
CA LYS A 179 35.89 14.48 -38.51
C LYS A 179 36.59 15.82 -38.75
N ALA A 180 35.90 16.77 -39.38
CA ALA A 180 36.41 18.13 -39.55
C ALA A 180 36.50 18.87 -38.21
N ALA A 181 35.50 18.72 -37.33
CA ALA A 181 35.43 19.40 -36.04
C ALA A 181 36.54 18.96 -35.06
N GLU A 182 36.94 17.68 -35.07
CA GLU A 182 38.08 17.18 -34.28
C GLU A 182 39.39 17.89 -34.63
N ARG A 183 39.55 18.30 -35.89
CA ARG A 183 40.70 19.06 -36.38
C ARG A 183 40.53 20.58 -36.20
N ASN A 184 39.67 20.98 -35.27
CA ASN A 184 39.39 22.37 -34.90
C ASN A 184 38.76 23.23 -36.01
N HIS A 185 38.09 22.64 -37.00
CA HIS A 185 37.41 23.40 -38.05
C HIS A 185 36.22 24.21 -37.48
N PRO A 186 36.25 25.56 -37.55
CA PRO A 186 35.29 26.40 -36.84
C PRO A 186 33.87 26.28 -37.38
N GLN A 187 33.69 26.23 -38.71
CA GLN A 187 32.35 26.09 -39.29
C GLN A 187 31.75 24.70 -39.03
N ALA A 188 32.57 23.65 -38.94
CA ALA A 188 32.10 22.30 -38.62
C ALA A 188 31.64 22.20 -37.16
N LYS A 189 32.39 22.81 -36.22
CA LYS A 189 31.99 22.94 -34.82
C LYS A 189 30.70 23.73 -34.67
N ALA A 190 30.62 24.89 -35.33
CA ALA A 190 29.42 25.73 -35.32
C ALA A 190 28.21 24.96 -35.87
N TYR A 191 28.39 24.24 -36.98
CA TYR A 191 27.35 23.43 -37.59
C TYR A 191 26.82 22.32 -36.67
N LEU A 192 27.71 21.55 -36.02
CA LEU A 192 27.30 20.51 -35.07
C LEU A 192 26.62 21.09 -33.81
N ALA A 193 26.95 22.33 -33.44
CA ALA A 193 26.33 23.02 -32.31
C ALA A 193 24.96 23.61 -32.65
N SER A 194 24.78 24.16 -33.86
CA SER A 194 23.53 24.80 -34.29
C SER A 194 22.49 23.82 -34.83
N THR A 195 22.93 22.68 -35.36
CA THR A 195 22.05 21.73 -36.05
C THR A 195 21.39 20.79 -35.05
N LYS A 196 20.06 20.69 -35.11
CA LYS A 196 19.29 19.71 -34.35
C LYS A 196 19.17 18.42 -35.16
N PHE A 197 19.78 17.36 -34.65
CA PHE A 197 19.65 16.01 -35.21
C PHE A 197 18.54 15.22 -34.50
N SER A 198 18.09 14.14 -35.13
CA SER A 198 17.16 13.19 -34.50
C SER A 198 17.85 12.38 -33.40
N ALA A 199 17.07 11.80 -32.50
CA ALA A 199 17.59 11.01 -31.38
C ALA A 199 18.51 9.86 -31.85
N ASN A 200 18.12 9.15 -32.91
CA ASN A 200 18.94 8.08 -33.50
C ASN A 200 20.28 8.60 -34.07
N VAL A 201 20.32 9.78 -34.70
CA VAL A 201 21.59 10.32 -35.21
C VAL A 201 22.52 10.68 -34.05
N TYR A 202 22.00 11.31 -33.00
CA TYR A 202 22.80 11.58 -31.81
C TYR A 202 23.29 10.29 -31.11
N TRP A 203 22.46 9.25 -31.05
CA TRP A 203 22.87 7.93 -30.56
C TRP A 203 24.06 7.39 -31.36
N GLN A 204 23.95 7.37 -32.68
CA GLN A 204 25.02 6.90 -33.57
C GLN A 204 26.29 7.77 -33.47
N MET A 205 26.16 9.09 -33.31
CA MET A 205 27.30 9.98 -33.06
C MET A 205 28.03 9.62 -31.76
N GLY A 206 27.27 9.29 -30.70
CA GLY A 206 27.84 8.79 -29.44
C GLY A 206 28.63 7.50 -29.66
N CYS A 207 28.06 6.52 -30.36
CA CYS A 207 28.74 5.25 -30.66
C CYS A 207 30.04 5.45 -31.45
N LEU A 208 30.06 6.39 -32.42
CA LEU A 208 31.26 6.67 -33.21
C LEU A 208 32.41 7.22 -32.36
N TYR A 209 32.12 8.13 -31.42
CA TYR A 209 33.12 8.66 -30.48
C TYR A 209 33.57 7.62 -29.46
N GLU A 210 32.71 6.69 -29.07
CA GLU A 210 33.03 5.63 -28.12
C GLU A 210 33.92 4.53 -28.75
N GLU A 211 33.57 4.08 -29.97
CA GLU A 211 34.31 3.05 -30.69
C GLU A 211 35.68 3.52 -31.17
N GLY A 212 35.80 4.79 -31.57
CA GLY A 212 37.05 5.37 -32.05
C GLY A 212 37.56 4.80 -33.38
N LYS A 213 36.74 4.06 -34.15
CA LYS A 213 37.15 3.42 -35.42
C LYS A 213 37.22 4.39 -36.61
N TRP A 214 36.44 5.47 -36.56
CA TRP A 214 36.30 6.41 -37.68
C TRP A 214 36.77 7.85 -37.33
N ILE A 215 36.69 8.19 -36.06
CA ILE A 215 37.17 9.43 -35.41
C ILE A 215 37.94 9.05 -34.14
N PHE A 216 38.70 9.98 -33.55
CA PHE A 216 39.43 9.65 -32.32
C PHE A 216 38.48 9.33 -31.17
N LYS A 217 38.82 8.30 -30.38
CA LYS A 217 38.01 7.91 -29.22
C LYS A 217 37.92 9.11 -28.25
N ASN A 218 36.70 9.56 -27.97
CA ASN A 218 36.44 10.66 -27.04
C ASN A 218 35.17 10.38 -26.24
N ILE A 219 35.36 9.79 -25.07
CA ILE A 219 34.29 9.38 -24.17
C ILE A 219 33.42 10.57 -23.74
N SER A 220 34.03 11.69 -23.38
CA SER A 220 33.30 12.88 -22.91
C SER A 220 32.35 13.41 -23.99
N GLN A 221 32.76 13.40 -25.26
CA GLN A 221 31.88 13.75 -26.37
C GLN A 221 30.80 12.69 -26.61
N ALA A 222 31.14 11.40 -26.52
CA ALA A 222 30.15 10.33 -26.63
C ALA A 222 28.99 10.52 -25.64
N ILE A 223 29.30 10.81 -24.36
CA ILE A 223 28.30 11.10 -23.33
C ILE A 223 27.43 12.30 -23.67
N ILE A 224 28.01 13.40 -24.16
CA ILE A 224 27.23 14.59 -24.56
C ILE A 224 26.20 14.22 -25.64
N PHE A 225 26.58 13.40 -26.61
CA PHE A 225 25.66 12.97 -27.66
C PHE A 225 24.63 11.96 -27.16
N TYR A 226 25.01 11.02 -26.30
CA TYR A 226 24.06 10.13 -25.65
C TYR A 226 23.05 10.89 -24.78
N ILE A 227 23.46 11.94 -24.05
CA ILE A 227 22.55 12.80 -23.27
C ILE A 227 21.55 13.46 -24.21
N LYS A 228 22.00 14.07 -25.31
CA LYS A 228 21.10 14.67 -26.31
C LYS A 228 20.12 13.65 -26.89
N ALA A 229 20.57 12.43 -27.20
CA ALA A 229 19.70 11.36 -27.68
C ALA A 229 18.66 10.95 -26.63
N SER A 230 19.10 10.78 -25.38
CA SER A 230 18.26 10.43 -24.23
C SER A 230 17.20 11.50 -23.92
N GLU A 231 17.57 12.79 -23.97
CA GLU A 231 16.65 13.93 -23.82
C GLU A 231 15.58 13.98 -24.92
N LEU A 232 15.91 13.53 -26.12
CA LEU A 232 14.98 13.40 -27.24
C LEU A 232 14.15 12.10 -27.21
N GLY A 233 14.28 11.28 -26.16
CA GLY A 233 13.46 10.08 -25.98
C GLY A 233 14.10 8.77 -26.43
N ASP A 234 15.38 8.75 -26.80
CA ASP A 234 16.05 7.52 -27.21
C ASP A 234 16.29 6.58 -26.01
N LYS A 235 15.55 5.46 -26.01
CA LYS A 235 15.57 4.46 -24.94
C LYS A 235 16.91 3.75 -24.81
N ASN A 236 17.64 3.55 -25.91
CA ASN A 236 18.94 2.86 -25.91
C ASN A 236 20.01 3.80 -25.36
N ALA A 237 19.96 5.08 -25.72
CA ALA A 237 20.84 6.12 -25.18
C ALA A 237 20.70 6.24 -23.66
N SER A 238 19.48 6.28 -23.15
CA SER A 238 19.24 6.31 -21.70
C SER A 238 19.77 5.05 -21.00
N PHE A 239 19.55 3.86 -21.57
CA PHE A 239 20.02 2.62 -20.97
C PHE A 239 21.55 2.51 -20.98
N HIS A 240 22.18 2.89 -22.10
CA HIS A 240 23.62 2.89 -22.26
C HIS A 240 24.30 3.92 -21.35
N LEU A 241 23.75 5.13 -21.20
CA LEU A 241 24.24 6.10 -20.23
C LEU A 241 24.21 5.55 -18.81
N ALA A 242 23.15 4.83 -18.45
CA ALA A 242 23.07 4.21 -17.14
C ALA A 242 24.19 3.19 -16.95
N GLN A 243 24.44 2.30 -17.93
CA GLN A 243 25.56 1.35 -17.89
C GLN A 243 26.91 2.07 -17.84
N PHE A 244 27.06 3.15 -18.59
CA PHE A 244 28.28 3.95 -18.62
C PHE A 244 28.61 4.53 -17.24
N TYR A 245 27.64 5.11 -16.55
CA TYR A 245 27.86 5.64 -15.20
C TYR A 245 28.01 4.55 -14.11
N GLN A 246 27.79 3.27 -14.42
CA GLN A 246 28.05 2.16 -13.49
C GLN A 246 29.53 1.78 -13.41
N GLU A 247 30.32 2.10 -14.42
CA GLU A 247 31.73 1.77 -14.48
C GLU A 247 32.58 3.02 -14.26
N ASP A 248 33.79 2.84 -13.74
CA ASP A 248 34.78 3.91 -13.69
C ASP A 248 35.45 4.02 -15.06
N HIS A 249 35.37 5.21 -15.65
CA HIS A 249 36.04 5.53 -16.91
C HIS A 249 37.09 6.62 -16.70
N GLU A 250 38.11 6.67 -17.57
CA GLU A 250 39.17 7.65 -17.48
C GLU A 250 38.60 9.09 -17.54
N GLY A 251 38.66 9.81 -16.41
CA GLY A 251 38.13 11.17 -16.26
C GLY A 251 36.64 11.29 -15.95
N ILE A 252 35.89 10.18 -15.87
CA ILE A 252 34.46 10.15 -15.51
C ILE A 252 34.25 9.05 -14.45
N PRO A 253 34.18 9.40 -13.15
CA PRO A 253 33.96 8.42 -12.10
C PRO A 253 32.52 7.86 -12.17
N ASN A 254 32.35 6.66 -11.65
CA ASN A 254 31.04 6.07 -11.38
C ASN A 254 30.16 7.09 -10.62
N ASN A 255 28.90 7.23 -11.06
CA ASN A 255 27.93 8.10 -10.43
C ASN A 255 26.60 7.36 -10.21
N PRO A 256 26.34 6.85 -8.98
CA PRO A 256 25.13 6.09 -8.67
C PRO A 256 23.82 6.87 -8.86
N GLU A 257 23.85 8.20 -8.71
CA GLU A 257 22.67 9.05 -8.93
C GLU A 257 22.30 9.09 -10.41
N ASN A 258 23.31 9.23 -11.29
CA ASN A 258 23.10 9.20 -12.73
C ASN A 258 22.68 7.81 -13.22
N VAL A 259 23.25 6.73 -12.68
CA VAL A 259 22.83 5.36 -12.98
C VAL A 259 21.32 5.21 -12.74
N PHE A 260 20.86 5.62 -11.56
CA PHE A 260 19.44 5.56 -11.19
C PHE A 260 18.58 6.43 -12.11
N LYS A 261 18.98 7.69 -12.33
CA LYS A 261 18.27 8.65 -13.18
C LYS A 261 18.06 8.10 -14.59
N TYR A 262 19.11 7.62 -15.24
CA TYR A 262 19.05 7.19 -16.63
C TYR A 262 18.36 5.84 -16.81
N TYR A 263 18.46 4.90 -15.85
CA TYR A 263 17.66 3.68 -15.90
C TYR A 263 16.16 3.94 -15.74
N ILE A 264 15.75 4.88 -14.86
CA ILE A 264 14.35 5.29 -14.79
C ILE A 264 13.89 5.90 -16.10
N GLN A 265 14.72 6.78 -16.69
CA GLN A 265 14.41 7.41 -17.96
C GLN A 265 14.26 6.37 -19.08
N ALA A 266 15.17 5.40 -19.16
CA ALA A 266 15.08 4.28 -20.11
C ALA A 266 13.81 3.44 -19.90
N LEU A 267 13.44 3.15 -18.65
CA LEU A 267 12.21 2.43 -18.32
C LEU A 267 10.96 3.19 -18.78
N ASN A 268 10.91 4.51 -18.53
CA ASN A 268 9.79 5.35 -18.95
C ASN A 268 9.70 5.51 -20.47
N GLN A 269 10.83 5.41 -21.17
CA GLN A 269 10.90 5.37 -22.64
C GLN A 269 10.62 3.97 -23.22
N GLY A 270 10.34 2.96 -22.38
CA GLY A 270 9.95 1.61 -22.82
C GLY A 270 11.12 0.68 -23.14
N HIS A 271 12.29 0.88 -22.54
CA HIS A 271 13.39 -0.09 -22.62
C HIS A 271 13.08 -1.34 -21.79
N SER A 272 13.03 -2.51 -22.43
CA SER A 272 12.61 -3.78 -21.80
C SER A 272 13.55 -4.24 -20.69
N GLU A 273 14.85 -3.97 -20.81
CA GLU A 273 15.86 -4.43 -19.85
C GLU A 273 16.05 -3.48 -18.67
N ALA A 274 15.52 -2.26 -18.73
CA ALA A 274 15.72 -1.25 -17.69
C ALA A 274 15.12 -1.69 -16.34
N LEU A 275 13.98 -2.39 -16.36
CA LEU A 275 13.36 -2.92 -15.14
C LEU A 275 14.23 -4.00 -14.47
N ALA A 276 14.86 -4.86 -15.26
CA ALA A 276 15.76 -5.90 -14.73
C ALA A 276 17.01 -5.26 -14.09
N ALA A 277 17.58 -4.25 -14.75
CA ALA A 277 18.71 -3.50 -14.22
C ALA A 277 18.38 -2.75 -12.92
N LEU A 278 17.21 -2.08 -12.85
CA LEU A 278 16.72 -1.44 -11.62
C LEU A 278 16.47 -2.45 -10.50
N THR A 279 15.86 -3.61 -10.81
CA THR A 279 15.65 -4.68 -9.82
C THR A 279 16.98 -5.20 -9.27
N ARG A 280 18.01 -5.35 -10.10
CA ARG A 280 19.36 -5.71 -9.67
C ARG A 280 19.95 -4.66 -8.71
N LEU A 281 19.91 -3.38 -9.09
CA LEU A 281 20.39 -2.28 -8.23
C LEU A 281 19.64 -2.19 -6.89
N ALA A 282 18.34 -2.48 -6.90
CA ALA A 282 17.55 -2.52 -5.67
C ALA A 282 17.98 -3.68 -4.76
N ASN A 283 18.32 -4.84 -5.34
CA ASN A 283 18.83 -5.99 -4.60
C ASN A 283 20.26 -5.77 -4.08
N GLU A 284 21.08 -5.00 -4.79
CA GLU A 284 22.42 -4.57 -4.35
C GLU A 284 22.37 -3.55 -3.20
N GLY A 285 21.19 -3.01 -2.88
CA GLY A 285 20.98 -2.16 -1.71
C GLY A 285 20.71 -0.69 -2.02
N ASN A 286 20.51 -0.27 -3.27
CA ASN A 286 20.24 1.15 -3.54
C ASN A 286 18.85 1.58 -3.03
N ALA A 287 18.80 2.33 -1.93
CA ALA A 287 17.56 2.76 -1.27
C ALA A 287 16.62 3.60 -2.16
N ASN A 288 17.17 4.46 -3.03
CA ASN A 288 16.37 5.26 -3.97
C ASN A 288 15.67 4.36 -5.00
N VAL A 289 16.36 3.34 -5.49
CA VAL A 289 15.81 2.37 -6.45
C VAL A 289 14.75 1.50 -5.78
N GLN A 290 15.01 1.03 -4.55
CA GLN A 290 14.03 0.28 -3.75
C GLN A 290 12.74 1.11 -3.57
N TYR A 291 12.85 2.38 -3.15
CA TYR A 291 11.67 3.25 -3.05
C TYR A 291 10.96 3.45 -4.39
N PHE A 292 11.70 3.66 -5.48
CA PHE A 292 11.11 3.80 -6.82
C PHE A 292 10.35 2.55 -7.24
N LEU A 293 10.91 1.35 -7.06
CA LEU A 293 10.22 0.09 -7.32
C LEU A 293 8.94 0.00 -6.48
N GLY A 294 9.02 0.35 -5.20
CA GLY A 294 7.87 0.43 -4.32
C GLY A 294 6.76 1.33 -4.87
N ALA A 295 7.11 2.56 -5.27
CA ALA A 295 6.18 3.52 -5.87
C ALA A 295 5.60 3.02 -7.20
N THR A 296 6.39 2.32 -8.02
CA THR A 296 5.88 1.74 -9.28
C THR A 296 4.87 0.60 -9.05
N HIS A 297 5.10 -0.28 -8.08
CA HIS A 297 4.13 -1.32 -7.71
C HIS A 297 2.83 -0.72 -7.16
N TYR A 298 2.94 0.36 -6.39
CA TYR A 298 1.79 1.10 -5.87
C TYR A 298 0.97 1.74 -7.00
N HIS A 299 1.58 2.62 -7.81
CA HIS A 299 0.86 3.42 -8.79
C HIS A 299 0.46 2.67 -10.07
N ARG A 300 1.32 1.76 -10.57
CA ARG A 300 1.10 1.11 -11.86
C ARG A 300 0.40 -0.25 -11.75
N GLN A 301 0.63 -0.97 -10.65
CA GLN A 301 0.14 -2.35 -10.48
C GLN A 301 -0.91 -2.48 -9.39
N ASN A 302 -1.16 -1.42 -8.61
CA ASN A 302 -2.04 -1.44 -7.45
C ASN A 302 -1.70 -2.58 -6.46
N ASN A 303 -0.42 -2.95 -6.38
CA ASN A 303 0.08 -4.02 -5.55
C ASN A 303 0.71 -3.46 -4.27
N PHE A 304 -0.12 -3.26 -3.24
CA PHE A 304 0.27 -2.64 -1.99
C PHE A 304 1.31 -3.43 -1.19
N LEU A 305 1.29 -4.77 -1.28
CA LEU A 305 2.22 -5.62 -0.54
C LEU A 305 3.63 -5.54 -1.13
N GLU A 306 3.77 -5.69 -2.45
CA GLU A 306 5.08 -5.54 -3.10
C GLU A 306 5.62 -4.12 -2.96
N ALA A 307 4.73 -3.11 -3.03
CA ALA A 307 5.11 -1.74 -2.74
C ALA A 307 5.67 -1.57 -1.32
N ALA A 308 5.00 -2.16 -0.32
CA ALA A 308 5.45 -2.14 1.06
C ALA A 308 6.78 -2.87 1.24
N LYS A 309 6.96 -4.08 0.69
CA LYS A 309 8.22 -4.85 0.77
C LYS A 309 9.43 -4.04 0.31
N TRP A 310 9.33 -3.37 -0.83
CA TRP A 310 10.40 -2.53 -1.34
C TRP A 310 10.63 -1.27 -0.49
N CYS A 311 9.55 -0.64 -0.02
CA CYS A 311 9.66 0.50 0.90
C CYS A 311 10.25 0.11 2.26
N MET A 312 10.02 -1.13 2.74
CA MET A 312 10.60 -1.63 3.99
C MET A 312 12.13 -1.70 3.88
N LYS A 313 12.67 -2.29 2.81
CA LYS A 313 14.14 -2.31 2.57
C LYS A 313 14.74 -0.91 2.47
N ALA A 314 14.06 0.01 1.80
CA ALA A 314 14.53 1.40 1.72
C ALA A 314 14.47 2.10 3.09
N ALA A 315 13.43 1.84 3.89
CA ALA A 315 13.25 2.42 5.21
C ALA A 315 14.30 1.94 6.24
N GLU A 316 14.82 0.72 6.12
CA GLU A 316 15.94 0.22 6.92
C GLU A 316 17.24 1.02 6.70
N GLN A 317 17.39 1.58 5.51
CA GLN A 317 18.50 2.47 5.14
C GLN A 317 18.18 3.94 5.42
N ASP A 318 17.27 4.21 6.35
CA ASP A 318 16.82 5.54 6.74
C ASP A 318 16.20 6.39 5.63
N HIS A 319 15.74 5.79 4.52
CA HIS A 319 15.13 6.53 3.41
C HIS A 319 13.81 7.22 3.83
N VAL A 320 13.82 8.56 3.83
CA VAL A 320 12.77 9.40 4.40
C VAL A 320 11.40 9.17 3.74
N GLN A 321 11.34 9.16 2.41
CA GLN A 321 10.07 8.98 1.69
C GLN A 321 9.50 7.57 1.89
N ALA A 322 10.35 6.57 2.10
CA ALA A 322 9.92 5.18 2.29
C ALA A 322 9.30 4.99 3.69
N LYS A 323 9.93 5.57 4.72
CA LYS A 323 9.36 5.66 6.08
C LYS A 323 8.02 6.40 6.08
N SER A 324 7.96 7.54 5.39
CA SER A 324 6.72 8.32 5.25
C SER A 324 5.62 7.51 4.56
N TYR A 325 5.95 6.75 3.50
CA TYR A 325 4.99 5.89 2.82
C TYR A 325 4.42 4.82 3.76
N LEU A 326 5.26 4.10 4.49
CA LEU A 326 4.82 3.06 5.43
C LEU A 326 3.95 3.61 6.57
N ALA A 327 4.26 4.82 7.05
CA ALA A 327 3.52 5.46 8.13
C ALA A 327 2.17 6.06 7.69
N SER A 328 2.15 6.77 6.55
CA SER A 328 0.97 7.53 6.09
C SER A 328 -0.04 6.72 5.27
N THR A 329 0.41 5.63 4.65
CA THR A 329 -0.46 4.84 3.76
C THR A 329 -1.48 4.06 4.57
N LYS A 330 -2.76 4.20 4.25
CA LYS A 330 -3.84 3.39 4.82
C LYS A 330 -3.87 2.01 4.14
N PHE A 331 -3.05 1.09 4.63
CA PHE A 331 -3.11 -0.31 4.25
C PHE A 331 -4.37 -0.99 4.80
N SER A 332 -4.94 -1.93 4.04
CA SER A 332 -5.98 -2.82 4.55
C SER A 332 -5.44 -3.68 5.69
N ALA A 333 -6.34 -4.12 6.57
CA ALA A 333 -6.00 -5.06 7.65
C ALA A 333 -5.15 -6.26 7.18
N SER A 334 -5.54 -6.90 6.08
CA SER A 334 -4.83 -8.05 5.52
C SER A 334 -3.39 -7.73 5.08
N VAL A 335 -3.14 -6.54 4.55
CA VAL A 335 -1.79 -6.10 4.15
C VAL A 335 -0.98 -5.71 5.39
N CYS A 336 -1.60 -5.06 6.38
CA CYS A 336 -0.96 -4.79 7.66
C CYS A 336 -0.50 -6.08 8.36
N VAL A 337 -1.31 -7.13 8.39
CA VAL A 337 -0.94 -8.45 8.96
C VAL A 337 0.26 -9.05 8.21
N GLN A 338 0.25 -9.00 6.88
CA GLN A 338 1.37 -9.52 6.08
C GLN A 338 2.67 -8.73 6.31
N ILE A 339 2.60 -7.40 6.38
CA ILE A 339 3.76 -6.54 6.69
C ILE A 339 4.28 -6.87 8.09
N ALA A 340 3.39 -7.07 9.06
CA ALA A 340 3.75 -7.41 10.42
C ALA A 340 4.49 -8.76 10.49
N HIS A 341 4.00 -9.79 9.79
CA HIS A 341 4.69 -11.07 9.68
C HIS A 341 6.08 -10.96 9.03
N LEU A 342 6.25 -10.12 8.00
CA LEU A 342 7.55 -9.91 7.38
C LEU A 342 8.56 -9.32 8.38
N TYR A 343 8.15 -8.33 9.17
CA TYR A 343 8.98 -7.79 10.25
C TYR A 343 9.22 -8.76 11.40
N GLU A 344 8.26 -9.63 11.71
CA GLU A 344 8.37 -10.64 12.77
C GLU A 344 9.35 -11.76 12.42
N GLN A 345 9.25 -12.30 11.20
CA GLN A 345 10.07 -13.43 10.75
C GLN A 345 11.47 -13.00 10.28
N GLY A 346 11.65 -11.71 9.97
CA GLY A 346 12.85 -11.23 9.30
C GLY A 346 12.96 -11.75 7.86
N GLU A 347 11.85 -12.17 7.25
CA GLU A 347 11.80 -12.49 5.84
C GLU A 347 11.75 -11.16 5.06
N TRP A 348 12.75 -10.93 4.20
CA TRP A 348 12.92 -9.72 3.37
C TRP A 348 13.63 -8.52 4.01
N VAL A 349 13.41 -8.30 5.30
CA VAL A 349 14.01 -7.21 6.12
C VAL A 349 14.50 -7.78 7.46
N TYR A 350 15.35 -7.05 8.18
CA TYR A 350 15.75 -7.44 9.54
C TYR A 350 14.54 -7.51 10.47
N GLN A 351 14.58 -8.46 11.39
CA GLN A 351 13.54 -8.63 12.39
C GLN A 351 13.35 -7.34 13.20
N ASN A 352 12.10 -6.88 13.31
CA ASN A 352 11.76 -5.67 14.04
C ASN A 352 10.41 -5.81 14.76
N THR A 353 10.46 -6.27 16.00
CA THR A 353 9.29 -6.53 16.84
C THR A 353 8.44 -5.27 17.04
N ALA A 354 9.05 -4.09 17.20
CA ALA A 354 8.32 -2.84 17.39
C ALA A 354 7.50 -2.46 16.15
N GLN A 355 8.08 -2.61 14.95
CA GLN A 355 7.36 -2.40 13.70
C GLN A 355 6.26 -3.44 13.51
N ALA A 356 6.54 -4.72 13.76
CA ALA A 356 5.54 -5.79 13.69
C ALA A 356 4.32 -5.48 14.58
N ILE A 357 4.54 -5.14 15.86
CA ILE A 357 3.48 -4.73 16.79
C ILE A 357 2.70 -3.51 16.27
N SER A 358 3.38 -2.52 15.71
CA SER A 358 2.70 -1.33 15.17
C SER A 358 1.76 -1.67 14.00
N PHE A 359 2.15 -2.59 13.12
CA PHE A 359 1.32 -3.02 11.98
C PHE A 359 0.19 -3.95 12.41
N TYR A 360 0.43 -4.87 13.35
CA TYR A 360 -0.64 -5.65 13.94
C TYR A 360 -1.65 -4.77 14.67
N ALA A 361 -1.22 -3.75 15.41
CA ALA A 361 -2.11 -2.79 16.07
C ALA A 361 -3.03 -2.10 15.06
N ARG A 362 -2.47 -1.62 13.94
CA ARG A 362 -3.25 -1.01 12.85
C ARG A 362 -4.26 -1.97 12.21
N ALA A 363 -3.95 -3.25 12.11
CA ALA A 363 -4.89 -4.26 11.62
C ALA A 363 -5.98 -4.59 12.65
N SER A 364 -5.60 -4.71 13.93
CA SER A 364 -6.52 -4.93 15.06
C SER A 364 -7.54 -3.80 15.20
N ASP A 365 -7.09 -2.54 15.05
CA ASP A 365 -7.95 -1.34 15.04
C ASP A 365 -8.95 -1.32 13.88
N GLN A 366 -8.60 -1.98 12.76
CA GLN A 366 -9.51 -2.18 11.61
C GLN A 366 -10.48 -3.36 11.81
N GLY A 367 -10.41 -4.06 12.94
CA GLY A 367 -11.31 -5.17 13.27
C GLY A 367 -10.76 -6.55 12.95
N ASP A 368 -9.47 -6.67 12.60
CA ASP A 368 -8.88 -7.96 12.26
C ASP A 368 -8.65 -8.84 13.49
N LYS A 369 -9.33 -10.00 13.49
CA LYS A 369 -9.38 -10.94 14.60
C LYS A 369 -8.05 -11.66 14.82
N ASP A 370 -7.31 -11.93 13.75
CA ASP A 370 -6.04 -12.64 13.79
C ASP A 370 -4.96 -11.67 14.28
N ALA A 371 -4.94 -10.43 13.79
CA ALA A 371 -4.06 -9.37 14.29
C ALA A 371 -4.22 -9.09 15.78
N SER A 372 -5.47 -9.00 16.27
CA SER A 372 -5.75 -8.85 17.69
C SER A 372 -5.21 -10.04 18.50
N PHE A 373 -5.30 -11.25 17.96
CA PHE A 373 -4.76 -12.45 18.60
C PHE A 373 -3.23 -12.45 18.62
N TYR A 374 -2.58 -12.12 17.50
CA TYR A 374 -1.12 -12.02 17.41
C TYR A 374 -0.55 -10.95 18.36
N LEU A 375 -1.17 -9.77 18.45
CA LEU A 375 -0.78 -8.74 19.44
C LEU A 375 -0.83 -9.28 20.86
N ALA A 376 -1.91 -9.99 21.19
CA ALA A 376 -2.07 -10.55 22.51
C ALA A 376 -0.96 -11.57 22.83
N GLN A 377 -0.56 -12.38 21.85
CA GLN A 377 0.58 -13.29 21.97
C GLN A 377 1.91 -12.55 22.18
N PHE A 378 2.15 -11.42 21.51
CA PHE A 378 3.37 -10.61 21.74
C PHE A 378 3.44 -10.07 23.17
N TYR A 379 2.32 -9.60 23.72
CA TYR A 379 2.29 -9.08 25.09
C TYR A 379 2.29 -10.20 26.15
N GLU A 380 2.09 -11.45 25.74
CA GLU A 380 2.05 -12.62 26.62
C GLU A 380 3.36 -13.43 26.62
N THR A 381 4.00 -13.62 25.47
CA THR A 381 5.17 -14.50 25.33
C THR A 381 6.48 -13.84 25.72
N ASP A 382 7.38 -14.61 26.35
CA ASP A 382 8.70 -14.21 26.88
C ASP A 382 9.79 -13.97 25.81
N HIS A 383 9.44 -13.63 24.55
CA HIS A 383 10.46 -13.39 23.50
C HIS A 383 11.32 -12.15 23.79
N ASP A 384 10.81 -11.20 24.58
CA ASP A 384 11.53 -10.03 25.07
C ASP A 384 10.88 -9.62 26.41
N GLU A 385 11.55 -9.83 27.55
CA GLU A 385 10.99 -9.56 28.89
C GLU A 385 10.45 -8.13 29.04
N MET A 386 10.97 -7.18 28.26
CA MET A 386 10.54 -5.78 28.28
C MET A 386 9.15 -5.55 27.64
N LEU A 387 8.65 -6.48 26.82
CA LEU A 387 7.36 -6.35 26.14
C LEU A 387 6.20 -7.00 26.89
N LYS A 388 6.48 -7.82 27.89
CA LYS A 388 5.46 -8.54 28.65
C LYS A 388 4.51 -7.57 29.34
N ASN A 389 3.23 -7.65 28.98
CA ASN A 389 2.20 -6.81 29.57
C ASN A 389 0.88 -7.59 29.65
N PRO A 390 0.57 -8.22 30.80
CA PRO A 390 -0.60 -9.09 30.93
C PRO A 390 -1.92 -8.33 30.75
N GLU A 391 -1.97 -7.04 31.09
CA GLU A 391 -3.16 -6.21 30.88
C GLU A 391 -3.44 -5.96 29.39
N LYS A 392 -2.39 -5.66 28.62
CA LYS A 392 -2.51 -5.52 27.15
C LYS A 392 -2.82 -6.85 26.49
N ALA A 393 -2.18 -7.94 26.92
CA ALA A 393 -2.47 -9.29 26.43
C ALA A 393 -3.96 -9.63 26.63
N PHE A 394 -4.48 -9.42 27.85
CA PHE A 394 -5.91 -9.58 28.14
C PHE A 394 -6.78 -8.71 27.23
N LYS A 395 -6.48 -7.41 27.11
CA LYS A 395 -7.25 -6.48 26.28
C LYS A 395 -7.36 -6.99 24.84
N TYR A 396 -6.25 -7.38 24.23
CA TYR A 396 -6.23 -7.81 22.83
C TYR A 396 -6.84 -9.21 22.64
N TYR A 397 -6.66 -10.14 23.58
CA TYR A 397 -7.37 -11.42 23.53
C TYR A 397 -8.89 -11.26 23.69
N ALA A 398 -9.34 -10.38 24.58
CA ALA A 398 -10.76 -10.06 24.73
C ALA A 398 -11.32 -9.43 23.44
N GLN A 399 -10.56 -8.54 22.80
CA GLN A 399 -10.90 -7.97 21.50
C GLN A 399 -10.97 -9.04 20.40
N ALA A 400 -9.98 -9.93 20.30
CA ALA A 400 -9.96 -11.03 19.35
C ALA A 400 -11.16 -11.98 19.54
N LEU A 401 -11.52 -12.29 20.80
CA LEU A 401 -12.71 -13.08 21.11
C LEU A 401 -13.99 -12.35 20.68
N ASN A 402 -14.05 -11.03 20.88
CA ASN A 402 -15.19 -10.22 20.45
C ASN A 402 -15.33 -10.17 18.93
N GLN A 403 -14.22 -10.22 18.20
CA GLN A 403 -14.16 -10.28 16.73
C GLN A 403 -14.34 -11.72 16.18
N GLY A 404 -14.47 -12.73 17.04
CA GLY A 404 -14.75 -14.12 16.65
C GLY A 404 -13.52 -14.96 16.32
N HIS A 405 -12.34 -14.63 16.86
CA HIS A 405 -11.14 -15.47 16.73
C HIS A 405 -11.32 -16.81 17.49
N PRO A 406 -11.14 -17.97 16.83
CA PRO A 406 -11.42 -19.28 17.43
C PRO A 406 -10.49 -19.64 18.60
N GLY A 407 -9.22 -19.23 18.53
CA GLY A 407 -8.22 -19.50 19.58
C GLY A 407 -8.31 -18.57 20.80
N ALA A 408 -9.05 -17.46 20.72
CA ALA A 408 -9.01 -16.42 21.75
C ALA A 408 -9.63 -16.88 23.08
N LEU A 409 -10.68 -17.72 23.04
CA LEU A 409 -11.29 -18.27 24.24
C LEU A 409 -10.30 -19.17 25.01
N ALA A 410 -9.56 -20.02 24.29
CA ALA A 410 -8.56 -20.90 24.89
C ALA A 410 -7.42 -20.09 25.53
N ALA A 411 -6.94 -19.05 24.85
CA ALA A 411 -5.91 -18.16 25.40
C ALA A 411 -6.38 -17.41 26.66
N LEU A 412 -7.59 -16.85 26.66
CA LEU A 412 -8.18 -16.21 27.85
C LEU A 412 -8.38 -17.21 28.99
N THR A 413 -8.77 -18.44 28.68
CA THR A 413 -8.91 -19.51 29.67
C THR A 413 -7.57 -19.83 30.33
N ARG A 414 -6.48 -19.84 29.56
CA ARG A 414 -5.13 -20.00 30.11
C ARG A 414 -4.73 -18.83 31.00
N LEU A 415 -4.90 -17.58 30.54
CA LEU A 415 -4.64 -16.38 31.34
C LEU A 415 -5.48 -16.31 32.63
N ALA A 416 -6.74 -16.76 32.60
CA ALA A 416 -7.58 -16.80 33.79
C ALA A 416 -7.11 -17.86 34.81
N ASN A 417 -6.51 -18.96 34.34
CA ASN A 417 -5.90 -19.95 35.22
C ASN A 417 -4.61 -19.46 35.87
N GLU A 418 -3.88 -18.53 35.23
CA GLU A 418 -2.71 -17.85 35.81
C GLU A 418 -3.09 -16.91 36.96
N GLY A 419 -4.39 -16.64 37.16
CA GLY A 419 -4.92 -16.09 38.40
C GLY A 419 -5.46 -14.67 38.30
N SER A 420 -5.51 -14.01 37.14
CA SER A 420 -6.03 -12.64 37.07
C SER A 420 -7.56 -12.57 37.30
N ALA A 421 -8.00 -11.92 38.39
CA ALA A 421 -9.41 -11.75 38.74
C ALA A 421 -10.25 -11.09 37.61
N ASN A 422 -9.68 -10.11 36.91
CA ASN A 422 -10.35 -9.43 35.79
C ASN A 422 -10.61 -10.36 34.62
N VAL A 423 -9.63 -11.21 34.27
CA VAL A 423 -9.76 -12.18 33.18
C VAL A 423 -10.77 -13.27 33.56
N GLN A 424 -10.74 -13.72 34.82
CA GLN A 424 -11.71 -14.68 35.35
C GLN A 424 -13.14 -14.11 35.30
N TYR A 425 -13.36 -12.87 35.73
CA TYR A 425 -14.68 -12.23 35.60
C TYR A 425 -15.13 -12.09 34.14
N PHE A 426 -14.22 -11.67 33.24
CA PHE A 426 -14.52 -11.58 31.81
C PHE A 426 -14.94 -12.93 31.21
N LEU A 427 -14.23 -14.01 31.56
CA LEU A 427 -14.64 -15.36 31.17
C LEU A 427 -16.02 -15.71 31.71
N GLY A 428 -16.27 -15.43 33.00
CA GLY A 428 -17.57 -15.63 33.62
C GLY A 428 -18.70 -14.98 32.83
N ALA A 429 -18.53 -13.70 32.47
CA ALA A 429 -19.48 -12.96 31.65
C ALA A 429 -19.62 -13.55 30.23
N THR A 430 -18.52 -13.98 29.60
CA THR A 430 -18.60 -14.60 28.26
C THR A 430 -19.35 -15.93 28.26
N TYR A 431 -19.12 -16.81 29.23
CA TYR A 431 -19.87 -18.07 29.35
C TYR A 431 -21.37 -17.82 29.61
N TYR A 432 -21.69 -16.81 30.42
CA TYR A 432 -23.07 -16.39 30.67
C TYR A 432 -23.75 -15.89 29.40
N HIS A 433 -23.20 -14.85 28.75
CA HIS A 433 -23.88 -14.17 27.64
C HIS A 433 -23.82 -14.93 26.32
N ARG A 434 -22.68 -15.57 26.00
CA ARG A 434 -22.46 -16.17 24.67
C ARG A 434 -22.81 -17.66 24.59
N GLN A 435 -22.59 -18.39 25.68
CA GLN A 435 -22.75 -19.85 25.70
C GLN A 435 -23.94 -20.29 26.55
N ASN A 436 -24.60 -19.36 27.27
CA ASN A 436 -25.66 -19.67 28.23
C ASN A 436 -25.25 -20.75 29.24
N ASN A 437 -23.95 -20.82 29.55
CA ASN A 437 -23.36 -21.83 30.42
C ASN A 437 -23.15 -21.24 31.81
N PHE A 438 -24.22 -21.25 32.60
CA PHE A 438 -24.21 -20.69 33.95
C PHE A 438 -23.25 -21.41 34.90
N LEU A 439 -22.97 -22.69 34.67
CA LEU A 439 -22.07 -23.47 35.52
C LEU A 439 -20.63 -22.99 35.39
N GLU A 440 -20.12 -22.86 34.16
CA GLU A 440 -18.78 -22.31 33.94
C GLU A 440 -18.76 -20.81 34.28
N ALA A 441 -19.83 -20.07 34.00
CA ALA A 441 -19.92 -18.65 34.37
C ALA A 441 -19.74 -18.43 35.87
N THR A 442 -20.47 -19.18 36.69
CA THR A 442 -20.41 -19.07 38.15
C THR A 442 -19.07 -19.56 38.70
N LYS A 443 -18.50 -20.64 38.14
CA LYS A 443 -17.15 -21.12 38.48
C LYS A 443 -16.08 -20.05 38.31
N TRP A 444 -16.08 -19.33 37.18
CA TRP A 444 -15.11 -18.26 36.94
C TRP A 444 -15.39 -17.01 37.79
N CYS A 445 -16.66 -16.61 37.94
CA CYS A 445 -17.04 -15.50 38.82
C CYS A 445 -16.69 -15.76 40.29
N MET A 446 -16.80 -17.01 40.76
CA MET A 446 -16.41 -17.40 42.11
C MET A 446 -14.91 -17.17 42.34
N LYS A 447 -14.04 -17.70 41.47
CA LYS A 447 -12.60 -17.46 41.53
C LYS A 447 -12.23 -15.97 41.54
N ALA A 448 -12.91 -15.16 40.72
CA ALA A 448 -12.70 -13.72 40.70
C ALA A 448 -13.15 -13.04 42.01
N ALA A 449 -14.30 -13.44 42.54
CA ALA A 449 -14.86 -12.89 43.79
C ALA A 449 -13.95 -13.18 45.00
N GLU A 450 -13.29 -14.34 45.04
CA GLU A 450 -12.33 -14.68 46.10
C GLU A 450 -11.13 -13.74 46.16
N GLN A 451 -10.72 -13.24 44.99
CA GLN A 451 -9.65 -12.27 44.87
C GLN A 451 -10.12 -10.84 45.15
N GLY A 452 -11.38 -10.65 45.57
CA GLY A 452 -11.96 -9.37 45.89
C GLY A 452 -12.59 -8.63 44.71
N HIS A 453 -12.80 -9.29 43.56
CA HIS A 453 -13.44 -8.63 42.40
C HIS A 453 -14.93 -8.33 42.69
N GLU A 454 -15.24 -7.06 42.91
CA GLU A 454 -16.55 -6.62 43.39
C GLU A 454 -17.70 -6.95 42.43
N GLN A 455 -17.51 -6.75 41.11
CA GLN A 455 -18.55 -7.07 40.12
C GLN A 455 -18.85 -8.57 40.06
N ALA A 456 -17.84 -9.43 40.26
CA ALA A 456 -18.02 -10.87 40.28
C ALA A 456 -18.81 -11.30 41.52
N ARG A 457 -18.49 -10.72 42.69
CA ARG A 457 -19.23 -10.91 43.94
C ARG A 457 -20.68 -10.44 43.83
N SER A 458 -20.89 -9.23 43.28
CA SER A 458 -22.23 -8.68 43.04
C SER A 458 -23.02 -9.59 42.11
N TYR A 459 -22.43 -10.01 40.99
CA TYR A 459 -23.08 -10.90 40.04
C TYR A 459 -23.56 -12.20 40.69
N LEU A 460 -22.71 -12.87 41.47
CA LEU A 460 -23.09 -14.11 42.17
C LEU A 460 -24.23 -13.88 43.18
N LEU A 461 -24.27 -12.72 43.84
CA LEU A 461 -25.28 -12.43 44.86
C LEU A 461 -26.62 -11.97 44.28
N THR A 462 -26.63 -11.20 43.20
CA THR A 462 -27.85 -10.57 42.68
C THR A 462 -28.46 -11.32 41.50
N ALA A 463 -27.67 -12.14 40.80
CA ALA A 463 -28.19 -12.92 39.68
C ALA A 463 -29.21 -13.96 40.15
N ARG A 464 -30.25 -14.17 39.35
CA ARG A 464 -31.25 -15.21 39.57
C ARG A 464 -30.86 -16.46 38.81
N PHE A 465 -30.40 -17.48 39.54
CA PHE A 465 -30.07 -18.78 38.97
C PHE A 465 -31.17 -19.82 39.23
N SER A 466 -31.09 -20.96 38.55
CA SER A 466 -31.91 -22.13 38.88
C SER A 466 -31.46 -22.76 40.20
N GLN A 467 -32.33 -23.55 40.82
CA GLN A 467 -32.01 -24.28 42.05
C GLN A 467 -30.72 -25.12 41.95
N GLU A 468 -30.50 -25.80 40.82
CA GLU A 468 -29.31 -26.65 40.60
C GLU A 468 -28.01 -25.84 40.62
N ILE A 469 -28.01 -24.65 40.03
CA ILE A 469 -26.83 -23.77 40.00
C ILE A 469 -26.54 -23.25 41.40
N TYR A 470 -27.56 -22.82 42.16
CA TYR A 470 -27.36 -22.38 43.55
C TYR A 470 -26.81 -23.50 44.43
N LEU A 471 -27.34 -24.72 44.31
CA LEU A 471 -26.79 -25.89 45.00
C LEU A 471 -25.33 -26.14 44.62
N ARG A 472 -24.99 -26.05 43.33
CA ARG A 472 -23.60 -26.27 42.88
C ARG A 472 -22.64 -25.20 43.40
N ILE A 473 -23.08 -23.94 43.49
CA ILE A 473 -22.31 -22.86 44.11
C ILE A 473 -22.12 -23.13 45.60
N ALA A 474 -23.20 -23.48 46.31
CA ALA A 474 -23.17 -23.76 47.74
C ALA A 474 -22.21 -24.91 48.07
N HIS A 475 -22.32 -26.02 47.35
CA HIS A 475 -21.44 -27.19 47.51
C HIS A 475 -19.96 -26.85 47.26
N ARG A 476 -19.67 -26.00 46.26
CA ARG A 476 -18.28 -25.58 46.00
C ARG A 476 -17.69 -24.76 47.14
N TYR A 477 -18.47 -23.85 47.74
CA TYR A 477 -18.03 -23.12 48.93
C TYR A 477 -17.93 -24.03 50.17
N GLU A 478 -18.84 -24.99 50.33
CA GLU A 478 -18.81 -25.94 51.45
C GLU A 478 -17.60 -26.88 51.39
N GLN A 479 -17.26 -27.40 50.21
CA GLN A 479 -16.15 -28.34 50.02
C GLN A 479 -14.82 -27.66 49.70
N GLY A 480 -14.82 -26.37 49.39
CA GLY A 480 -13.64 -25.67 48.89
C GLY A 480 -13.21 -26.12 47.48
N GLU A 481 -14.17 -26.48 46.62
CA GLU A 481 -13.88 -26.99 45.27
C GLU A 481 -13.64 -25.84 44.28
N GLY A 482 -12.37 -25.52 44.05
CA GLY A 482 -11.95 -24.43 43.16
C GLY A 482 -12.12 -23.03 43.75
N VAL A 483 -12.52 -22.96 45.01
CA VAL A 483 -12.59 -21.78 45.89
C VAL A 483 -12.14 -22.16 47.30
N ARG A 484 -11.72 -21.21 48.13
CA ARG A 484 -11.50 -21.43 49.57
C ARG A 484 -12.82 -21.85 50.22
N GLN A 485 -12.74 -22.85 51.09
CA GLN A 485 -13.87 -23.29 51.88
C GLN A 485 -14.45 -22.12 52.68
N ASN A 486 -15.76 -21.88 52.55
CA ASN A 486 -16.46 -20.79 53.22
C ASN A 486 -17.91 -21.21 53.51
N VAL A 487 -18.13 -21.70 54.73
CA VAL A 487 -19.43 -22.24 55.16
C VAL A 487 -20.50 -21.14 55.24
N ASP A 488 -20.14 -19.90 55.56
CA ASP A 488 -21.07 -18.77 55.57
C ASP A 488 -21.63 -18.47 54.18
N GLN A 489 -20.76 -18.46 53.16
CA GLN A 489 -21.19 -18.29 51.77
C GLN A 489 -22.02 -19.49 51.31
N ALA A 490 -21.63 -20.72 51.67
CA ALA A 490 -22.42 -21.91 51.36
C ALA A 490 -23.85 -21.80 51.93
N ALA A 491 -24.00 -21.36 53.19
CA ALA A 491 -25.30 -21.15 53.82
C ALA A 491 -26.16 -20.11 53.07
N ILE A 492 -25.58 -19.00 52.61
CA ILE A 492 -26.29 -17.99 51.80
C ILE A 492 -26.83 -18.61 50.50
N PHE A 493 -26.02 -19.42 49.80
CA PHE A 493 -26.43 -20.02 48.52
C PHE A 493 -27.40 -21.20 48.70
N TYR A 494 -27.28 -21.98 49.77
CA TYR A 494 -28.29 -22.98 50.15
C TYR A 494 -29.63 -22.31 50.49
N ALA A 495 -29.63 -21.19 51.22
CA ALA A 495 -30.85 -20.44 51.47
C ALA A 495 -31.53 -19.98 50.17
N LYS A 496 -30.77 -19.46 49.20
CA LYS A 496 -31.29 -19.07 47.88
C LYS A 496 -31.82 -20.25 47.07
N ALA A 497 -31.18 -21.42 47.13
CA ALA A 497 -31.71 -22.62 46.50
C ALA A 497 -33.05 -23.04 47.13
N GLY A 498 -33.17 -22.96 48.46
CA GLY A 498 -34.42 -23.23 49.18
C GLY A 498 -35.54 -22.23 48.88
N GLU A 499 -35.23 -20.94 48.69
CA GLU A 499 -36.19 -19.92 48.26
C GLU A 499 -36.78 -20.20 46.87
N VAL A 500 -35.97 -20.76 45.96
CA VAL A 500 -36.41 -21.15 44.61
C VAL A 500 -37.13 -22.52 44.62
N GLY A 501 -37.24 -23.17 45.77
CA GLY A 501 -38.08 -24.36 45.99
C GLY A 501 -37.32 -25.69 46.11
N ASP A 502 -35.99 -25.65 46.23
CA ASP A 502 -35.20 -26.88 46.35
C ASP A 502 -35.32 -27.51 47.75
N GLN A 503 -35.74 -28.77 47.78
CA GLN A 503 -35.98 -29.50 49.02
C GLN A 503 -34.66 -29.92 49.71
N ASN A 504 -33.65 -30.28 48.91
CA ASN A 504 -32.35 -30.71 49.42
C ASN A 504 -31.56 -29.54 49.99
N ALA A 505 -31.73 -28.34 49.43
CA ALA A 505 -31.09 -27.13 49.95
C ALA A 505 -31.48 -26.80 51.39
N SER A 506 -32.76 -26.98 51.76
CA SER A 506 -33.22 -26.78 53.13
C SER A 506 -32.59 -27.78 54.10
N VAL A 507 -32.34 -29.02 53.65
CA VAL A 507 -31.65 -30.05 54.44
C VAL A 507 -30.19 -29.69 54.66
N HIS A 508 -29.47 -29.32 53.59
CA HIS A 508 -28.06 -28.91 53.70
C HIS A 508 -27.90 -27.68 54.59
N LEU A 509 -28.78 -26.68 54.46
CA LEU A 509 -28.76 -25.51 55.33
C LEU A 509 -29.02 -25.85 56.80
N ALA A 510 -29.95 -26.78 57.06
CA ALA A 510 -30.22 -27.24 58.41
C ALA A 510 -29.01 -27.97 59.02
N GLN A 511 -28.35 -28.82 58.24
CA GLN A 511 -27.11 -29.51 58.64
C GLN A 511 -25.99 -28.52 58.97
N LEU A 512 -25.84 -27.45 58.18
CA LEU A 512 -24.84 -26.41 58.44
C LEU A 512 -25.09 -25.64 59.74
N TYR A 513 -26.33 -25.46 60.17
CA TYR A 513 -26.63 -24.77 61.44
C TYR A 513 -26.66 -25.71 62.66
N ASP A 514 -26.74 -27.02 62.44
CA ASP A 514 -26.83 -28.03 63.49
C ASP A 514 -25.47 -28.38 64.11
N VAL A 515 -24.38 -28.03 63.43
CA VAL A 515 -23.00 -28.28 63.86
C VAL A 515 -22.23 -26.96 63.92
N GLU A 516 -21.25 -26.88 64.82
CA GLU A 516 -20.33 -25.74 64.87
C GLU A 516 -19.35 -25.82 63.69
N HIS A 517 -19.30 -24.78 62.86
CA HIS A 517 -18.33 -24.66 61.77
C HIS A 517 -17.42 -23.46 61.97
N ASN A 518 -16.22 -23.49 61.39
CA ASN A 518 -15.34 -22.34 61.37
C ASN A 518 -15.94 -21.24 60.47
N GLY A 519 -16.40 -20.14 61.06
CA GLY A 519 -17.06 -19.01 60.39
C GLY A 519 -18.57 -18.94 60.65
N LEU A 520 -19.24 -20.10 60.76
CA LEU A 520 -20.68 -20.20 61.02
C LEU A 520 -20.95 -20.83 62.39
N PRO A 521 -21.34 -20.05 63.42
CA PRO A 521 -21.65 -20.59 64.72
C PRO A 521 -22.90 -21.47 64.66
N ARG A 522 -22.92 -22.53 65.48
CA ARG A 522 -24.06 -23.42 65.59
C ARG A 522 -25.29 -22.64 66.07
N ASP A 523 -26.41 -22.84 65.37
CA ASP A 523 -27.68 -22.18 65.65
C ASP A 523 -28.80 -23.22 65.62
N PRO A 524 -29.09 -23.88 66.76
CA PRO A 524 -30.06 -24.97 66.81
C PRO A 524 -31.47 -24.51 66.43
N GLU A 525 -31.84 -23.25 66.71
CA GLU A 525 -33.14 -22.69 66.32
C GLU A 525 -33.27 -22.55 64.80
N LYS A 526 -32.24 -22.05 64.12
CA LYS A 526 -32.22 -22.02 62.64
C LYS A 526 -32.19 -23.43 62.05
N ALA A 527 -31.40 -24.34 62.61
CA ALA A 527 -31.36 -25.73 62.18
C ALA A 527 -32.75 -26.38 62.27
N PHE A 528 -33.43 -26.22 63.41
CA PHE A 528 -34.80 -26.73 63.61
C PHE A 528 -35.77 -26.16 62.60
N LYS A 529 -35.73 -24.83 62.36
CA LYS A 529 -36.58 -24.17 61.37
C LYS A 529 -36.39 -24.76 59.96
N TYR A 530 -35.15 -24.94 59.51
CA TYR A 530 -34.87 -25.45 58.16
C TYR A 530 -35.14 -26.96 58.03
N TYR A 531 -34.92 -27.76 59.08
CA TYR A 531 -35.36 -29.16 59.10
C TYR A 531 -36.89 -29.29 59.09
N ALA A 532 -37.61 -28.39 59.78
CA ALA A 532 -39.07 -28.38 59.78
C ALA A 532 -39.61 -27.97 58.40
N GLN A 533 -38.91 -27.06 57.71
CA GLN A 533 -39.21 -26.69 56.34
C GLN A 533 -38.97 -27.84 55.35
N SER A 534 -37.84 -28.54 55.43
CA SER A 534 -37.54 -29.68 54.56
C SER A 534 -38.53 -30.83 54.78
N LEU A 535 -38.95 -31.06 56.03
CA LEU A 535 -39.99 -32.04 56.35
C LEU A 535 -41.33 -31.69 55.69
N LYS A 536 -41.75 -30.42 55.75
CA LYS A 536 -42.97 -29.94 55.06
C LYS A 536 -42.88 -30.09 53.54
N GLN A 537 -41.67 -30.10 53.00
CA GLN A 537 -41.39 -30.32 51.58
C GLN A 537 -41.29 -31.82 51.22
N GLY A 538 -41.32 -32.74 52.20
CA GLY A 538 -41.37 -34.19 51.97
C GLY A 538 -40.13 -34.97 52.41
N TYR A 539 -39.11 -34.32 52.98
CA TYR A 539 -37.92 -34.99 53.50
C TYR A 539 -38.16 -35.55 54.91
N VAL A 540 -38.74 -36.76 54.98
CA VAL A 540 -39.16 -37.42 56.23
C VAL A 540 -37.98 -37.76 57.15
N GLU A 541 -36.78 -37.92 56.62
CA GLU A 541 -35.57 -38.20 57.41
C GLU A 541 -35.16 -37.04 58.32
N ALA A 542 -35.62 -35.80 58.07
CA ALA A 542 -35.38 -34.66 58.97
C ALA A 542 -35.99 -34.85 60.37
N VAL A 543 -36.98 -35.74 60.53
CA VAL A 543 -37.71 -35.96 61.79
C VAL A 543 -36.78 -36.32 62.94
N THR A 544 -35.77 -37.16 62.71
CA THR A 544 -34.83 -37.59 63.75
C THR A 544 -33.98 -36.42 64.27
N SER A 545 -33.59 -35.53 63.36
CA SER A 545 -32.85 -34.31 63.70
C SER A 545 -33.75 -33.30 64.40
N LEU A 546 -35.02 -33.19 64.01
CA LEU A 546 -36.03 -32.37 64.68
C LEU A 546 -36.36 -32.85 66.09
N GLU A 547 -36.49 -34.16 66.31
CA GLU A 547 -36.70 -34.76 67.64
C GLU A 547 -35.56 -34.37 68.59
N ARG A 548 -34.31 -34.55 68.15
CA ARG A 548 -33.14 -34.17 68.95
C ARG A 548 -33.08 -32.66 69.21
N LEU A 549 -33.25 -31.83 68.18
CA LEU A 549 -33.18 -30.37 68.32
C LEU A 549 -34.34 -29.80 69.15
N ALA A 550 -35.54 -30.37 69.06
CA ALA A 550 -36.68 -29.92 69.86
C ALA A 550 -36.44 -30.09 71.36
N GLU A 551 -35.88 -31.23 71.76
CA GLU A 551 -35.50 -31.50 73.15
C GLU A 551 -34.38 -30.57 73.64
N GLU A 552 -33.52 -30.09 72.74
CA GLU A 552 -32.44 -29.15 73.08
C GLU A 552 -32.92 -27.68 73.18
N ILE A 553 -33.80 -27.24 72.27
CA ILE A 553 -34.31 -25.86 72.22
C ILE A 553 -35.39 -25.64 73.30
N GLY A 554 -36.21 -26.67 73.56
CA GLY A 554 -37.23 -26.67 74.61
C GLY A 554 -38.66 -26.40 74.13
N ALA A 555 -39.48 -25.87 75.03
CA ALA A 555 -40.94 -25.82 74.97
C ALA A 555 -41.56 -25.41 73.61
N GLY A 556 -41.01 -24.38 72.96
CA GLY A 556 -41.53 -23.87 71.68
C GLY A 556 -41.29 -24.82 70.49
N ALA A 557 -40.09 -25.40 70.40
CA ALA A 557 -39.74 -26.35 69.34
C ALA A 557 -40.47 -27.70 69.52
N LEU A 558 -40.64 -28.16 70.77
CA LEU A 558 -41.43 -29.36 71.08
C LEU A 558 -42.91 -29.20 70.69
N LEU A 559 -43.48 -28.01 70.89
CA LEU A 559 -44.84 -27.69 70.46
C LEU A 559 -44.97 -27.74 68.93
N GLU A 560 -44.04 -27.11 68.19
CA GLU A 560 -43.98 -27.17 66.72
C GLU A 560 -43.82 -28.61 66.20
N LEU A 561 -42.95 -29.41 66.81
CA LEU A 561 -42.76 -30.82 66.47
C LEU A 561 -44.05 -31.64 66.70
N GLY A 562 -44.77 -31.37 67.79
CA GLY A 562 -46.08 -31.96 68.06
C GLY A 562 -47.09 -31.66 66.95
N HIS A 563 -47.12 -30.42 66.45
CA HIS A 563 -47.94 -30.05 65.29
C HIS A 563 -47.53 -30.77 64.01
N LEU A 564 -46.23 -30.92 63.76
CA LEU A 564 -45.72 -31.68 62.61
C LEU A 564 -46.13 -33.15 62.66
N TYR A 565 -46.05 -33.80 63.83
CA TYR A 565 -46.50 -35.18 64.02
C TYR A 565 -48.01 -35.38 63.84
N ARG A 566 -48.81 -34.39 64.26
CA ARG A 566 -50.26 -34.40 64.10
C ARG A 566 -50.71 -34.10 62.66
N SER A 567 -49.84 -33.46 61.88
CA SER A 567 -50.12 -33.15 60.48
C SER A 567 -50.20 -34.44 59.62
N PRO A 568 -50.88 -34.40 58.46
CA PRO A 568 -50.93 -35.53 57.54
C PRO A 568 -49.56 -36.00 57.03
N LEU A 569 -48.51 -35.16 57.15
CA LEU A 569 -47.15 -35.47 56.70
C LEU A 569 -46.54 -36.65 57.46
N LEU A 570 -46.74 -36.69 58.79
CA LEU A 570 -46.18 -37.72 59.66
C LEU A 570 -47.25 -38.63 60.26
N ASN A 571 -48.45 -38.09 60.48
CA ASN A 571 -49.63 -38.80 60.97
C ASN A 571 -49.34 -39.76 62.14
N ASN A 572 -48.63 -39.27 63.16
CA ASN A 572 -48.29 -40.03 64.36
C ASN A 572 -48.85 -39.33 65.61
N PRO A 573 -50.15 -39.55 65.93
CA PRO A 573 -50.81 -38.85 67.03
C PRO A 573 -50.25 -39.20 68.41
N GLN A 574 -49.63 -40.39 68.57
CA GLN A 574 -48.99 -40.80 69.82
C GLN A 574 -47.72 -39.98 70.08
N LYS A 575 -46.85 -39.84 69.08
CA LYS A 575 -45.68 -38.97 69.17
C LYS A 575 -46.07 -37.49 69.30
N ALA A 576 -47.13 -37.05 68.63
CA ALA A 576 -47.65 -35.68 68.82
C ALA A 576 -48.04 -35.42 70.28
N LEU A 577 -48.76 -36.35 70.92
CA LEU A 577 -49.14 -36.24 72.33
C LEU A 577 -47.91 -36.20 73.24
N HIS A 578 -46.92 -37.06 72.99
CA HIS A 578 -45.65 -37.07 73.72
C HIS A 578 -44.93 -35.72 73.63
N CYS A 579 -44.82 -35.13 72.43
CA CYS A 579 -44.22 -33.81 72.24
C CYS A 579 -44.99 -32.72 72.99
N TYR A 580 -46.33 -32.74 72.99
CA TYR A 580 -47.13 -31.78 73.76
C TYR A 580 -46.95 -31.94 75.28
N GLN A 581 -46.81 -33.17 75.79
CA GLN A 581 -46.54 -33.44 77.22
C GLN A 581 -45.18 -32.87 77.61
N ARG A 582 -44.13 -33.21 76.87
CA ARG A 582 -42.78 -32.66 77.05
C ARG A 582 -42.77 -31.13 76.96
N ALA A 583 -43.47 -30.55 75.99
CA ALA A 583 -43.57 -29.09 75.86
C ALA A 583 -44.20 -28.42 77.10
N VAL A 584 -45.19 -29.05 77.75
CA VAL A 584 -45.77 -28.55 79.00
C VAL A 584 -44.79 -28.67 80.17
N GLU A 585 -44.03 -29.76 80.26
CA GLU A 585 -42.99 -29.96 81.26
C GLU A 585 -41.90 -28.88 81.17
N GLU A 586 -41.52 -28.50 79.96
CA GLU A 586 -40.58 -27.40 79.67
C GLU A 586 -41.21 -26.00 79.78
N GLY A 587 -42.48 -25.90 80.22
CA GLY A 587 -43.15 -24.63 80.55
C GLY A 587 -44.06 -24.01 79.47
N SER A 588 -44.37 -24.72 78.38
CA SER A 588 -45.33 -24.24 77.37
C SER A 588 -46.77 -24.30 77.86
N GLN A 589 -47.35 -23.15 78.19
CA GLN A 589 -48.78 -23.04 78.53
C GLN A 589 -49.70 -23.32 77.33
N GLU A 590 -49.22 -23.04 76.11
CA GLU A 590 -49.97 -23.29 74.88
C GLU A 590 -50.14 -24.78 74.60
N ALA A 591 -49.12 -25.58 74.88
CA ALA A 591 -49.15 -27.04 74.72
C ALA A 591 -50.25 -27.73 75.57
N GLN A 592 -50.60 -27.18 76.74
CA GLN A 592 -51.63 -27.73 77.62
C GLN A 592 -52.99 -27.88 76.93
N ARG A 593 -53.30 -26.99 75.98
CA ARG A 593 -54.57 -27.01 75.23
C ARG A 593 -54.72 -28.23 74.32
N PHE A 594 -53.61 -28.86 73.94
CA PHE A 594 -53.59 -30.03 73.08
C PHE A 594 -53.54 -31.36 73.85
N LEU A 595 -53.33 -31.31 75.16
CA LEU A 595 -53.38 -32.46 76.08
C LEU A 595 -54.74 -32.66 76.75
N LEU A 596 -55.54 -31.59 76.82
CA LEU A 596 -56.90 -31.70 77.33
C LEU A 596 -57.71 -32.56 76.37
N PRO A 597 -58.37 -33.63 76.84
CA PRO A 597 -59.36 -34.31 76.02
C PRO A 597 -60.43 -33.28 75.72
N SER A 598 -60.48 -32.80 74.47
CA SER A 598 -61.60 -32.01 73.97
C SER A 598 -62.87 -32.74 74.38
N GLY A 599 -63.66 -32.08 75.23
CA GLY A 599 -64.77 -32.69 75.94
C GLY A 599 -65.62 -33.58 75.02
N ILE A 600 -65.65 -34.86 75.36
CA ILE A 600 -66.75 -35.81 75.19
C ILE A 600 -67.54 -35.65 73.87
N SER A 601 -67.25 -36.50 72.88
CA SER A 601 -68.11 -37.69 72.68
C SER A 601 -67.36 -38.74 71.89
N ALA A 602 -67.21 -39.91 72.50
CA ALA A 602 -66.99 -41.15 71.77
C ALA A 602 -68.25 -41.43 70.94
N ASN A 603 -68.13 -41.31 69.62
CA ASN A 603 -68.85 -42.19 68.72
C ASN A 603 -67.99 -42.47 67.50
N THR A 604 -67.62 -43.74 67.40
CA THR A 604 -66.94 -44.36 66.27
C THR A 604 -67.77 -44.25 64.99
N GLN A 605 -67.05 -44.20 63.86
CA GLN A 605 -67.52 -44.28 62.47
C GLN A 605 -68.07 -42.99 61.85
N ASN A 606 -67.16 -42.18 61.29
CA ASN A 606 -67.11 -41.95 59.85
C ASN A 606 -65.87 -41.13 59.47
N SER A 607 -65.09 -41.69 58.56
CA SER A 607 -64.13 -41.00 57.73
C SER A 607 -64.82 -39.89 56.92
N ASN A 608 -64.05 -38.85 56.60
CA ASN A 608 -64.41 -37.70 55.75
C ASN A 608 -65.26 -36.58 56.36
N THR A 609 -64.61 -35.70 57.12
CA THR A 609 -64.93 -34.26 57.08
C THR A 609 -63.65 -33.45 57.13
N LEU A 610 -63.10 -33.19 55.94
CA LEU A 610 -62.20 -32.08 55.66
C LEU A 610 -62.85 -30.77 56.14
N PHE A 611 -62.09 -29.95 56.85
CA PHE A 611 -62.37 -28.52 56.99
C PHE A 611 -62.50 -27.91 55.59
N ARG A 612 -63.75 -27.75 55.12
CA ARG A 612 -64.06 -26.86 54.00
C ARG A 612 -63.77 -25.45 54.44
N ILE A 613 -62.67 -24.88 53.95
CA ILE A 613 -62.59 -23.43 53.75
C ILE A 613 -63.79 -23.08 52.86
N PRO A 614 -64.66 -22.12 53.23
CA PRO A 614 -65.79 -21.77 52.37
C PRO A 614 -65.25 -21.23 51.04
N LEU A 615 -65.57 -21.94 49.96
CA LEU A 615 -65.18 -21.66 48.58
C LEU A 615 -65.44 -20.19 48.16
N GLN A 616 -66.32 -19.47 48.87
CA GLN A 616 -66.59 -18.05 48.68
C GLN A 616 -65.37 -17.14 48.97
N ALA A 617 -64.52 -17.46 49.95
CA ALA A 617 -63.35 -16.63 50.27
C ALA A 617 -62.22 -16.82 49.23
N ALA A 618 -62.05 -18.04 48.71
CA ALA A 618 -61.08 -18.33 47.66
C ALA A 618 -61.47 -17.65 46.33
N VAL A 619 -62.75 -17.69 45.95
CA VAL A 619 -63.27 -17.07 44.72
C VAL A 619 -63.21 -15.53 44.77
N GLN A 620 -63.43 -14.90 45.93
CA GLN A 620 -63.27 -13.44 46.08
C GLN A 620 -61.80 -12.99 46.04
N THR A 621 -60.86 -13.84 46.47
CA THR A 621 -59.43 -13.54 46.42
C THR A 621 -58.87 -13.77 45.01
N TRP A 622 -59.40 -14.77 44.29
CA TRP A 622 -59.05 -15.08 42.90
C TRP A 622 -59.54 -14.00 41.92
N SER A 623 -60.79 -13.53 42.09
CA SER A 623 -61.37 -12.47 41.24
C SER A 623 -60.74 -11.08 41.42
N ARG A 624 -60.09 -10.80 42.57
CA ARG A 624 -59.33 -9.56 42.76
C ARG A 624 -57.96 -9.57 42.09
N ARG A 625 -57.41 -10.74 41.72
CA ARG A 625 -56.02 -10.86 41.25
C ARG A 625 -55.88 -10.95 39.72
N TYR A 626 -56.96 -11.26 39.00
CA TYR A 626 -56.98 -11.33 37.53
C TYR A 626 -58.18 -10.55 36.99
N GLN A 627 -57.94 -9.32 36.55
CA GLN A 627 -58.97 -8.35 36.18
C GLN A 627 -59.42 -8.44 34.70
N GLN A 628 -59.29 -9.59 34.04
CA GLN A 628 -59.62 -9.73 32.62
C GLN A 628 -60.11 -11.14 32.25
N PHE A 629 -61.28 -11.57 32.71
CA PHE A 629 -62.01 -12.67 32.05
C PHE A 629 -63.53 -12.55 32.27
N ASP A 630 -64.30 -12.83 31.22
CA ASP A 630 -65.75 -12.67 31.11
C ASP A 630 -66.52 -13.64 32.04
N PRO A 631 -67.41 -13.15 32.94
CA PRO A 631 -68.13 -13.99 33.90
C PRO A 631 -69.18 -14.94 33.31
N THR A 632 -69.46 -14.89 32.01
CA THR A 632 -70.53 -15.68 31.38
C THR A 632 -70.14 -17.13 31.10
N ILE A 633 -68.84 -17.45 31.00
CA ILE A 633 -68.36 -18.79 30.60
C ILE A 633 -68.47 -19.82 31.75
N MET A 634 -68.52 -19.39 33.03
CA MET A 634 -68.59 -20.33 34.16
C MET A 634 -70.00 -20.84 34.51
N ARG A 635 -71.06 -20.33 33.87
CA ARG A 635 -72.44 -20.79 34.17
C ARG A 635 -72.80 -22.12 33.51
N ASP A 636 -72.09 -22.52 32.45
CA ASP A 636 -72.46 -23.71 31.66
C ASP A 636 -71.65 -24.97 32.00
N ILE A 637 -70.61 -24.89 32.86
CA ILE A 637 -69.80 -26.05 33.29
C ILE A 637 -70.34 -26.65 34.61
N GLY A 638 -71.53 -26.22 35.03
CA GLY A 638 -72.23 -26.71 36.21
C GLY A 638 -73.03 -27.99 35.97
N ALA A 639 -72.51 -28.99 35.27
CA ALA A 639 -72.97 -30.38 35.30
C ALA A 639 -72.21 -31.23 34.27
N GLN A 640 -71.04 -31.78 34.65
CA GLN A 640 -70.57 -33.14 34.29
C GLN A 640 -69.09 -33.31 34.70
N ASN A 641 -68.83 -34.38 35.45
CA ASN A 641 -67.57 -35.10 35.71
C ASN A 641 -66.28 -34.34 36.09
N ILE A 642 -65.91 -34.51 37.36
CA ILE A 642 -64.63 -34.11 37.99
C ILE A 642 -63.40 -34.86 37.39
N GLU A 643 -63.62 -35.94 36.64
CA GLU A 643 -62.54 -36.72 36.01
C GLU A 643 -61.96 -36.04 34.75
N GLU A 644 -62.69 -35.17 34.05
CA GLU A 644 -62.15 -34.43 32.90
C GLU A 644 -61.27 -33.24 33.30
N LEU A 645 -61.45 -32.70 34.52
CA LEU A 645 -60.57 -31.66 35.09
C LEU A 645 -59.16 -32.19 35.42
N ALA A 646 -59.02 -33.50 35.67
CA ALA A 646 -57.72 -34.13 35.89
C ALA A 646 -56.94 -34.40 34.58
N ALA A 647 -57.63 -34.46 33.43
CA ALA A 647 -57.01 -34.68 32.12
C ALA A 647 -56.52 -33.39 31.44
N ILE A 648 -57.06 -32.23 31.81
CA ILE A 648 -56.68 -30.92 31.23
C ILE A 648 -55.54 -30.24 32.02
N SER A 649 -55.24 -30.69 33.25
CA SER A 649 -54.15 -30.13 34.08
C SER A 649 -52.82 -30.89 34.00
N ALA A 650 -52.61 -31.74 32.99
CA ALA A 650 -51.46 -32.66 32.93
C ALA A 650 -50.27 -32.23 32.03
N PRO A 651 -50.16 -30.98 31.52
CA PRO A 651 -48.83 -30.45 31.22
C PRO A 651 -48.67 -28.94 31.52
N LEU A 652 -48.83 -28.54 32.79
CA LEU A 652 -48.36 -27.23 33.29
C LEU A 652 -47.43 -27.38 34.51
N VAL A 653 -46.69 -28.50 34.54
CA VAL A 653 -45.45 -28.62 35.30
C VAL A 653 -44.36 -29.08 34.32
N ARG A 654 -43.92 -28.13 33.49
CA ARG A 654 -42.52 -27.98 33.06
C ARG A 654 -42.28 -26.52 32.68
#